data_AF-A0A067Z513-F1
#
_entry.id   AF-A0A067Z513-F1
#
_cell.length_a   1.000
_cell.length_b   1.000
_cell.length_c   1.000
_cell.angle_alpha   90.00
_cell.angle_beta   90.00
_cell.angle_gamma   90.00
#
_symmetry.space_group_name_H-M   'P 1'
#
loop_
_entity.id
_entity.type
_entity.pdbx_description
1 polymer ?
#
loop_
_entity_poly.entity_id
_entity_poly.type
_entity_poly.pdbx_seq_one_letter_code
_entity_poly.pdbx_strand_id
1 'polypeptide(L)'
;MHSIDQPSSRPALLLAWLLAIALFVTGLYFFSGGIWLLALGGSPYFALESILLLTSAWFLMRQRSLAFLLFMIFYITTVLWAFGETGIDFWPLISRLFVPSVFLLVFFALLPYLRQISGKTPLRGPSYGLCFLTCIGLIGAFAEMFIPHAPVAGPTQEAPLASTKDGTGDWSAYGRTATGTRFAPFSEINRNTISRLHQVWSIHTGDIPISPGGNGAEDQETPLQIGNTLFLCTPHNNVIAVDADSGGKRWEAHVNSQSKIWQRCRGLGYFDASAPLPVTTNALSAPEPISHDPTAPCDKRLFTNTPDGRLIAIDAQTGEYCQEFGTNGTVNLLEGLGDAPDPQYQVTSPPTVAGTTVIVGGRIADNVKTDMPGGVIRGYDVITGALRWAFDARNPDPNHKLTEGETYRRSSANSWAPMSYDAAMNTVFIPMGSSSVDLWGGNRTPEDHKYATSILALDATTGHMRWVYQTVHNDLWDFDIPMQPTLIDVPTAHGNTPAVVFGTKSGQIFVLDRATGQPLTDVKEVPVPKANIPNEHYSPTQPVSVGMPQIGAGPLSEADMWGATPFDQLACRISFRSMRYTGLFTAPGTDTSLSFPGSLGGMNWGGISTDPDNHYIFVNDMRLGLWVRMVKTAAPAPTPSAGQSEKVETGKTGSASGGEAINAGMGAVPLGGTPYSVVKNRFMSPLQIPCQKPPFGTLSAIDMRTHKIVWQVPVGTVQDTGPFGIKMHAKMPIGMPTLGGTLATKGGLVFIAGTQDYYLRAFDSATGKEVWKARLPVGSQGGPMSYVSPTTHRQYIVISVGGARQSPDRGDDVIAFALDEK
;
A
#
# COMPACT_ATOMS: atom_id res chain seq x y z
N MET A 1 -9.85 -40.38 -32.78
CA MET A 1 -9.96 -41.16 -31.52
C MET A 1 -9.86 -42.68 -31.72
N HIS A 2 -10.54 -43.30 -32.69
CA HIS A 2 -10.45 -44.76 -32.89
C HIS A 2 -9.03 -45.33 -33.12
N SER A 3 -8.12 -44.57 -33.72
CA SER A 3 -6.71 -44.95 -33.88
C SER A 3 -5.90 -44.91 -32.58
N ILE A 4 -6.36 -44.16 -31.56
CA ILE A 4 -5.66 -44.02 -30.27
C ILE A 4 -5.99 -45.21 -29.36
N ASP A 5 -7.20 -45.75 -29.47
CA ASP A 5 -7.69 -46.83 -28.60
C ASP A 5 -7.01 -48.18 -28.83
N GLN A 6 -6.41 -48.40 -29.99
CA GLN A 6 -5.89 -49.73 -30.36
C GLN A 6 -4.69 -50.12 -29.51
N PRO A 7 -4.51 -51.42 -29.16
CA PRO A 7 -3.36 -51.88 -28.38
C PRO A 7 -2.00 -51.56 -29.03
N SER A 8 -1.97 -51.44 -30.37
CA SER A 8 -0.80 -51.09 -31.18
C SER A 8 -0.59 -49.58 -31.37
N SER A 9 -1.42 -48.73 -30.74
CA SER A 9 -1.39 -47.29 -30.91
C SER A 9 -0.10 -46.67 -30.36
N ARG A 10 0.81 -46.31 -31.27
CA ARG A 10 2.02 -45.54 -30.93
C ARG A 10 1.71 -44.19 -30.27
N PRO A 11 0.69 -43.42 -30.70
CA PRO A 11 0.33 -42.17 -30.04
C PRO A 11 -0.15 -42.36 -28.60
N ALA A 12 -0.96 -43.39 -28.32
CA ALA A 12 -1.43 -43.68 -26.96
C ALA A 12 -0.29 -44.16 -26.05
N LEU A 13 0.60 -44.99 -26.60
CA LEU A 13 1.81 -45.42 -25.89
C LEU A 13 2.69 -44.23 -25.51
N LEU A 14 2.93 -43.31 -26.45
CA LEU A 14 3.71 -42.09 -26.20
C LEU A 14 3.04 -41.23 -25.13
N LEU A 15 1.73 -41.00 -25.23
CA LEU A 15 0.98 -40.20 -24.26
C LEU A 15 0.99 -40.84 -22.86
N ALA A 16 0.88 -42.18 -22.78
CA ALA A 16 0.98 -42.90 -21.51
C ALA A 16 2.37 -42.78 -20.88
N TRP A 17 3.45 -42.83 -21.68
CA TRP A 17 4.81 -42.59 -21.19
C TRP A 17 5.03 -41.15 -20.74
N LEU A 18 4.55 -40.16 -21.49
CA LEU A 18 4.64 -38.75 -21.11
C LEU A 18 3.90 -38.47 -19.80
N LEU A 19 2.68 -39.00 -19.65
CA LEU A 19 1.93 -38.90 -18.40
C LEU A 19 2.64 -39.61 -17.26
N ALA A 20 3.18 -40.81 -17.48
CA ALA A 20 3.91 -41.54 -16.45
C ALA A 20 5.16 -40.78 -15.96
N ILE A 21 5.91 -40.18 -16.88
CA ILE A 21 7.07 -39.33 -16.53
C ILE A 21 6.60 -38.10 -15.75
N ALA A 22 5.54 -37.42 -16.20
CA ALA A 22 5.00 -36.26 -15.51
C ALA A 22 4.55 -36.58 -14.08
N LEU A 23 3.82 -37.68 -13.89
CA LEU A 23 3.39 -38.17 -12.57
C LEU A 23 4.57 -38.58 -11.69
N PHE A 24 5.58 -39.25 -12.26
CA PHE A 24 6.77 -39.67 -11.52
C PHE A 24 7.57 -38.47 -11.01
N VAL A 25 7.84 -37.48 -11.86
CA VAL A 25 8.56 -36.25 -11.49
C VAL A 25 7.76 -35.45 -10.45
N THR A 26 6.45 -35.30 -10.67
CA THR A 26 5.56 -34.61 -9.72
C THR A 26 5.52 -35.33 -8.37
N GLY A 27 5.35 -36.65 -8.39
CA GLY A 27 5.34 -37.48 -7.19
C GLY A 27 6.66 -37.42 -6.43
N LEU A 28 7.81 -37.46 -7.11
CA LEU A 28 9.11 -37.37 -6.46
C LEU A 28 9.33 -36.01 -5.79
N TYR A 29 8.95 -34.92 -6.48
CA TYR A 29 8.99 -33.57 -5.93
C TYR A 29 8.08 -33.43 -4.69
N PHE A 30 6.83 -33.86 -4.77
CA PHE A 30 5.90 -33.82 -3.63
C PHE A 30 6.31 -34.76 -2.49
N PHE A 31 6.92 -35.91 -2.78
CA PHE A 31 7.41 -36.81 -1.76
C PHE A 31 8.55 -36.17 -0.97
N SER A 32 9.60 -35.72 -1.67
CA SER A 32 10.77 -35.09 -1.04
C SER A 32 10.42 -33.81 -0.28
N GLY A 33 9.70 -32.89 -0.93
CA GLY A 33 9.26 -31.65 -0.29
C GLY A 33 8.21 -31.90 0.81
N GLY A 34 7.33 -32.89 0.64
CA GLY A 34 6.34 -33.26 1.62
C GLY A 34 6.95 -33.86 2.89
N ILE A 35 7.98 -34.71 2.76
CA ILE A 35 8.75 -35.20 3.92
C ILE A 35 9.44 -34.05 4.64
N TRP A 36 9.97 -33.08 3.91
CA TRP A 36 10.56 -31.88 4.52
C TRP A 36 9.52 -31.01 5.23
N LEU A 37 8.36 -30.79 4.62
CA LEU A 37 7.23 -30.08 5.23
C LEU A 37 6.75 -30.78 6.51
N LEU A 38 6.66 -32.11 6.50
CA LEU A 38 6.34 -32.91 7.68
C LEU A 38 7.37 -32.75 8.80
N ALA A 39 8.66 -32.73 8.46
CA ALA A 39 9.72 -32.50 9.45
C ALA A 39 9.63 -31.12 10.11
N LEU A 40 9.03 -30.14 9.43
CA LEU A 40 8.73 -28.81 9.95
C LEU A 40 7.36 -28.73 10.67
N GLY A 41 6.67 -29.87 10.87
CA GLY A 41 5.35 -29.93 11.51
C GLY A 41 4.20 -29.43 10.63
N GLY A 42 4.40 -29.38 9.31
CA GLY A 42 3.37 -29.01 8.34
C GLY A 42 2.48 -30.17 7.90
N SER A 43 1.68 -29.94 6.86
CA SER A 43 0.71 -30.91 6.36
C SER A 43 1.34 -32.23 5.88
N PRO A 44 0.78 -33.40 6.26
CA PRO A 44 1.21 -34.72 5.75
C PRO A 44 0.79 -34.98 4.30
N TYR A 45 -0.12 -34.18 3.75
CA TYR A 45 -0.78 -34.41 2.48
C TYR A 45 0.20 -34.72 1.34
N PHE A 46 1.21 -33.87 1.12
CA PHE A 46 2.15 -34.02 0.01
C PHE A 46 2.98 -35.30 0.08
N ALA A 47 3.40 -35.71 1.28
CA ALA A 47 4.16 -36.94 1.47
C ALA A 47 3.31 -38.21 1.29
N LEU A 48 2.07 -38.20 1.78
CA LEU A 48 1.18 -39.36 1.67
C LEU A 48 0.64 -39.54 0.25
N GLU A 49 0.16 -38.46 -0.37
CA GLU A 49 -0.47 -38.50 -1.70
C GLU A 49 0.54 -38.72 -2.83
N SER A 50 1.79 -38.32 -2.63
CA SER A 50 2.86 -38.62 -3.58
C SER A 50 3.13 -40.12 -3.73
N ILE A 51 2.85 -40.95 -2.71
CA ILE A 51 2.96 -42.41 -2.82
C ILE A 51 1.95 -42.94 -3.84
N LEU A 52 0.71 -42.42 -3.83
CA LEU A 52 -0.32 -42.78 -4.81
C LEU A 52 0.06 -42.31 -6.22
N LEU A 53 0.63 -41.11 -6.36
CA LEU A 53 1.14 -40.61 -7.64
C LEU A 53 2.30 -41.46 -8.18
N LEU A 54 3.30 -41.77 -7.36
CA LEU A 54 4.48 -42.56 -7.75
C LEU A 54 4.10 -44.00 -8.11
N THR A 55 3.21 -44.62 -7.33
CA THR A 55 2.72 -45.97 -7.63
C THR A 55 1.86 -45.97 -8.90
N SER A 56 1.00 -44.97 -9.10
CA SER A 56 0.25 -44.78 -10.34
C SER A 56 1.18 -44.65 -11.55
N ALA A 57 2.22 -43.82 -11.46
CA ALA A 57 3.23 -43.66 -12.49
C ALA A 57 3.92 -45.00 -12.83
N TRP A 58 4.35 -45.75 -11.81
CA TRP A 58 4.99 -47.05 -12.00
C TRP A 58 4.08 -48.07 -12.70
N PHE A 59 2.81 -48.14 -12.31
CA PHE A 59 1.83 -49.01 -12.99
C PHE A 59 1.53 -48.55 -14.42
N LEU A 60 1.56 -47.24 -14.68
CA LEU A 60 1.33 -46.67 -16.00
C LEU A 60 2.49 -46.98 -16.96
N MET A 61 3.75 -46.89 -16.49
CA MET A 61 4.94 -47.34 -17.25
C MET A 61 4.86 -48.82 -17.64
N ARG A 62 4.21 -49.64 -16.80
CA ARG A 62 3.93 -51.06 -17.05
C ARG A 62 2.64 -51.31 -17.84
N GLN A 63 1.99 -50.25 -18.33
CA GLN A 63 0.73 -50.29 -19.11
C GLN A 63 -0.41 -51.04 -18.40
N ARG A 64 -0.46 -50.96 -17.06
CA ARG A 64 -1.48 -51.66 -16.25
C ARG A 64 -2.65 -50.73 -15.93
N SER A 65 -3.88 -51.23 -16.10
CA SER A 65 -5.10 -50.48 -15.79
C SER A 65 -5.23 -50.04 -14.31
N LEU A 66 -4.45 -50.62 -13.40
CA LEU A 66 -4.43 -50.26 -11.98
C LEU A 66 -3.94 -48.82 -11.74
N ALA A 67 -3.12 -48.26 -12.64
CA ALA A 67 -2.66 -46.88 -12.56
C ALA A 67 -3.83 -45.88 -12.46
N PHE A 68 -4.89 -46.11 -13.24
CA PHE A 68 -6.10 -45.28 -13.22
C PHE A 68 -6.80 -45.32 -11.86
N LEU A 69 -6.97 -46.50 -11.25
CA LEU A 69 -7.61 -46.62 -9.94
C LEU A 69 -6.82 -45.89 -8.84
N LEU A 70 -5.49 -46.06 -8.82
CA LEU A 70 -4.62 -45.37 -7.87
C LEU A 70 -4.68 -43.85 -8.04
N PHE A 71 -4.68 -43.39 -9.29
CA PHE A 71 -4.83 -41.96 -9.58
C PHE A 71 -6.21 -41.43 -9.19
N MET A 72 -7.29 -42.20 -9.40
CA MET A 72 -8.63 -41.81 -8.96
C MET A 72 -8.72 -41.67 -7.44
N ILE A 73 -8.08 -42.57 -6.69
CA ILE A 73 -8.00 -42.46 -5.22
C ILE A 73 -7.29 -41.15 -4.86
N PHE A 74 -6.10 -40.91 -5.42
CA PHE A 74 -5.35 -39.66 -5.24
C PHE A 74 -6.18 -38.41 -5.55
N TYR A 75 -6.91 -38.42 -6.68
CA TYR A 75 -7.70 -37.26 -7.09
C TYR A 75 -8.87 -37.01 -6.12
N ILE A 76 -9.58 -38.06 -5.70
CA ILE A 76 -10.71 -37.94 -4.76
C ILE A 76 -10.22 -37.44 -3.40
N THR A 77 -9.14 -38.01 -2.86
CA THR A 77 -8.57 -37.56 -1.58
C THR A 77 -8.03 -36.13 -1.68
N THR A 78 -7.45 -35.74 -2.82
CA THR A 78 -7.02 -34.37 -3.12
C THR A 78 -8.18 -33.38 -3.16
N VAL A 79 -9.31 -33.75 -3.78
CA VAL A 79 -10.53 -32.92 -3.77
C VAL A 79 -11.04 -32.75 -2.34
N LEU A 80 -11.17 -33.84 -1.58
CA LEU A 80 -11.64 -33.79 -0.19
C LEU A 80 -10.72 -32.93 0.69
N TRP A 81 -9.40 -33.07 0.54
CA TRP A 81 -8.42 -32.24 1.24
C TRP A 81 -8.53 -30.76 0.85
N ALA A 82 -8.61 -30.44 -0.43
CA ALA A 82 -8.66 -29.05 -0.90
C ALA A 82 -9.89 -28.29 -0.37
N PHE A 83 -11.08 -28.91 -0.46
CA PHE A 83 -12.31 -28.33 0.10
C PHE A 83 -12.31 -28.31 1.63
N GLY A 84 -11.77 -29.34 2.27
CA GLY A 84 -11.65 -29.37 3.74
C GLY A 84 -10.71 -28.30 4.29
N GLU A 85 -9.68 -27.92 3.53
CA GLU A 85 -8.67 -26.96 3.96
C GLU A 85 -9.03 -25.51 3.62
N THR A 86 -9.68 -25.28 2.48
CA THR A 86 -9.89 -23.91 1.95
C THR A 86 -11.34 -23.52 1.73
N GLY A 87 -12.27 -24.44 1.98
CA GLY A 87 -13.68 -24.24 1.67
C GLY A 87 -13.90 -24.10 0.17
N ILE A 88 -14.60 -23.03 -0.22
CA ILE A 88 -14.99 -22.75 -1.61
C ILE A 88 -14.19 -21.58 -2.23
N ASP A 89 -13.11 -21.14 -1.58
CA ASP A 89 -12.28 -20.05 -2.07
C ASP A 89 -11.64 -20.42 -3.42
N PHE A 90 -11.97 -19.66 -4.47
CA PHE A 90 -11.58 -19.99 -5.85
C PHE A 90 -10.06 -20.14 -6.04
N TRP A 91 -9.26 -19.11 -5.72
CA TRP A 91 -7.82 -19.14 -5.97
C TRP A 91 -7.09 -20.28 -5.22
N PRO A 92 -7.31 -20.50 -3.91
CA PRO A 92 -6.81 -21.67 -3.21
C PRO A 92 -7.22 -23.02 -3.83
N LEU A 93 -8.44 -23.15 -4.34
CA LEU A 93 -8.88 -24.38 -5.02
C LEU A 93 -8.17 -24.56 -6.37
N ILE A 94 -7.98 -23.48 -7.14
CA ILE A 94 -7.25 -23.51 -8.41
C ILE A 94 -5.82 -24.04 -8.22
N SER A 95 -5.07 -23.53 -7.23
CA SER A 95 -3.69 -23.99 -7.03
C SER A 95 -3.61 -25.47 -6.64
N ARG A 96 -4.64 -26.01 -5.99
CA ARG A 96 -4.67 -27.42 -5.53
C ARG A 96 -5.19 -28.37 -6.61
N LEU A 97 -6.18 -27.97 -7.39
CA LEU A 97 -6.97 -28.88 -8.21
C LEU A 97 -6.72 -28.79 -9.72
N PHE A 98 -6.21 -27.66 -10.23
CA PHE A 98 -6.08 -27.47 -11.68
C PHE A 98 -5.13 -28.48 -12.33
N VAL A 99 -3.91 -28.63 -11.79
CA VAL A 99 -2.91 -29.60 -12.31
C VAL A 99 -3.38 -31.06 -12.15
N PRO A 100 -3.88 -31.52 -10.98
CA PRO A 100 -4.49 -32.85 -10.86
C PRO A 100 -5.63 -33.10 -11.84
N SER A 101 -6.47 -32.10 -12.12
CA SER A 101 -7.58 -32.22 -13.07
C SER A 101 -7.09 -32.36 -14.52
N VAL A 102 -5.97 -31.73 -14.88
CA VAL A 102 -5.32 -31.94 -16.18
C VAL A 102 -4.80 -33.38 -16.30
N PHE A 103 -4.18 -33.92 -15.26
CA PHE A 103 -3.77 -35.34 -15.27
C PHE A 103 -4.97 -36.28 -15.37
N LEU A 104 -6.07 -35.97 -14.66
CA LEU A 104 -7.32 -36.73 -14.74
C LEU A 104 -7.90 -36.76 -16.16
N LEU A 105 -7.90 -35.61 -16.85
CA LEU A 105 -8.34 -35.49 -18.23
C LEU A 105 -7.57 -36.45 -19.16
N VAL A 106 -6.24 -36.48 -19.04
CA VAL A 106 -5.37 -37.35 -19.84
C VAL A 106 -5.61 -38.83 -19.47
N PHE A 107 -5.83 -39.14 -18.19
CA PHE A 107 -6.18 -40.49 -17.76
C PHE A 107 -7.50 -40.98 -18.37
N PHE A 108 -8.55 -40.15 -18.40
CA PHE A 108 -9.81 -40.50 -19.05
C PHE A 108 -9.65 -40.67 -20.58
N ALA A 109 -8.74 -39.96 -21.22
CA ALA A 109 -8.42 -40.19 -22.63
C ALA A 109 -7.68 -41.52 -22.86
N LEU A 110 -6.81 -41.93 -21.92
CA LEU A 110 -5.99 -43.15 -22.01
C LEU A 110 -6.68 -44.42 -21.51
N LEU A 111 -7.74 -44.31 -20.71
CA LEU A 111 -8.40 -45.44 -20.07
C LEU A 111 -8.88 -46.53 -21.06
N PRO A 112 -9.45 -46.22 -22.25
CA PRO A 112 -9.83 -47.25 -23.22
C PRO A 112 -8.64 -48.07 -23.71
N TYR A 113 -7.52 -47.40 -24.01
CA TYR A 113 -6.26 -48.01 -24.42
C TYR A 113 -5.68 -48.92 -23.32
N LEU A 114 -5.57 -48.41 -22.09
CA LEU A 114 -5.04 -49.18 -20.95
C LEU A 114 -5.89 -50.42 -20.63
N ARG A 115 -7.21 -50.33 -20.80
CA ARG A 115 -8.13 -51.45 -20.63
C ARG A 115 -7.99 -52.49 -21.73
N GLN A 116 -7.84 -52.08 -22.99
CA GLN A 116 -7.63 -53.01 -24.10
C GLN A 116 -6.32 -53.79 -24.00
N ILE A 117 -5.22 -53.12 -23.63
CA ILE A 117 -3.93 -53.81 -23.39
C ILE A 117 -4.03 -54.80 -22.23
N SER A 118 -4.86 -54.49 -21.24
CA SER A 118 -5.15 -55.40 -20.12
C SER A 118 -6.20 -56.48 -20.45
N GLY A 119 -6.62 -56.63 -21.72
CA GLY A 119 -7.61 -57.62 -22.16
C GLY A 119 -9.05 -57.35 -21.68
N LYS A 120 -9.35 -56.12 -21.25
CA LYS A 120 -10.66 -55.71 -20.71
C LYS A 120 -11.48 -54.93 -21.74
N THR A 121 -12.80 -54.85 -21.51
CA THR A 121 -13.70 -53.99 -22.30
C THR A 121 -13.27 -52.52 -22.22
N PRO A 122 -13.19 -51.76 -23.33
CA PRO A 122 -12.59 -50.43 -23.34
C PRO A 122 -13.38 -49.32 -22.61
N LEU A 123 -14.68 -49.48 -22.38
CA LEU A 123 -15.55 -48.46 -21.75
C LEU A 123 -15.48 -47.07 -22.42
N ARG A 124 -15.44 -47.02 -23.76
CA ARG A 124 -15.29 -45.76 -24.53
C ARG A 124 -16.30 -44.68 -24.15
N GLY A 125 -17.59 -45.02 -24.06
CA GLY A 125 -18.66 -44.07 -23.75
C GLY A 125 -18.43 -43.33 -22.42
N PRO A 126 -18.38 -44.05 -21.28
CA PRO A 126 -18.10 -43.45 -19.98
C PRO A 126 -16.77 -42.69 -19.92
N SER A 127 -15.71 -43.24 -20.53
CA SER A 127 -14.37 -42.65 -20.50
C SER A 127 -14.33 -41.30 -21.21
N TYR A 128 -14.83 -41.24 -22.44
CA TYR A 128 -14.85 -40.01 -23.20
C TYR A 128 -15.90 -39.02 -22.68
N GLY A 129 -17.01 -39.49 -22.12
CA GLY A 129 -17.98 -38.64 -21.41
C GLY A 129 -17.35 -37.95 -20.20
N LEU A 130 -16.62 -38.67 -19.36
CA LEU A 130 -15.91 -38.09 -18.22
C LEU A 130 -14.76 -37.18 -18.64
N CYS A 131 -14.00 -37.56 -19.68
CA CYS A 131 -12.98 -36.71 -20.29
C CYS A 131 -13.58 -35.36 -20.72
N PHE A 132 -14.72 -35.40 -21.43
CA PHE A 132 -15.42 -34.20 -21.86
C PHE A 132 -15.91 -33.35 -20.69
N LEU A 133 -16.49 -33.96 -19.66
CA LEU A 133 -16.93 -33.23 -18.45
C LEU A 133 -15.76 -32.59 -17.70
N THR A 134 -14.64 -33.28 -17.53
CA THR A 134 -13.43 -32.71 -16.92
C THR A 134 -12.88 -31.56 -17.76
N CYS A 135 -12.92 -31.67 -19.10
CA CYS A 135 -12.51 -30.59 -20.00
C CYS A 135 -13.39 -29.34 -19.82
N ILE A 136 -14.71 -29.50 -19.76
CA ILE A 136 -15.64 -28.40 -19.47
C ILE A 136 -15.33 -27.78 -18.11
N GLY A 137 -15.10 -28.59 -17.07
CA GLY A 137 -14.74 -28.10 -15.75
C GLY A 137 -13.45 -27.27 -15.75
N LEU A 138 -12.42 -27.73 -16.46
CA LEU A 138 -11.15 -26.99 -16.63
C LEU A 138 -11.35 -25.68 -17.40
N ILE A 139 -12.17 -25.68 -18.46
CA ILE A 139 -12.50 -24.46 -19.22
C ILE A 139 -13.27 -23.47 -18.34
N GLY A 140 -14.24 -23.95 -17.57
CA GLY A 140 -15.00 -23.14 -16.61
C GLY A 140 -14.07 -22.53 -15.55
N ALA A 141 -13.22 -23.35 -14.93
CA ALA A 141 -12.22 -22.91 -13.96
C ALA A 141 -11.26 -21.88 -14.55
N PHE A 142 -10.82 -22.05 -15.81
CA PHE A 142 -9.98 -21.09 -16.50
C PHE A 142 -10.74 -19.78 -16.81
N ALA A 143 -12.01 -19.85 -17.23
CA ALA A 143 -12.83 -18.67 -17.48
C ALA A 143 -13.06 -17.86 -16.19
N GLU A 144 -13.30 -18.54 -15.05
CA GLU A 144 -13.45 -17.92 -13.74
C GLU A 144 -12.18 -17.17 -13.26
N MET A 145 -10.99 -17.49 -13.79
CA MET A 145 -9.76 -16.71 -13.50
C MET A 145 -9.84 -15.26 -14.00
N PHE A 146 -10.77 -14.95 -14.90
CA PHE A 146 -10.98 -13.61 -15.47
C PHE A 146 -12.16 -12.86 -14.82
N ILE A 147 -12.78 -13.44 -13.79
CA ILE A 147 -13.87 -12.84 -13.04
C ILE A 147 -13.34 -12.38 -11.67
N PRO A 148 -13.72 -11.18 -11.18
CA PRO A 148 -13.33 -10.73 -9.84
C PRO A 148 -13.93 -11.62 -8.74
N HIS A 149 -13.06 -12.14 -7.86
CA HIS A 149 -13.46 -12.90 -6.67
C HIS A 149 -13.39 -12.01 -5.43
N ALA A 150 -14.53 -11.41 -5.06
CA ALA A 150 -14.64 -10.47 -3.94
C ALA A 150 -14.57 -11.19 -2.57
N PRO A 151 -13.66 -10.80 -1.65
CA PRO A 151 -13.67 -11.34 -0.29
C PRO A 151 -14.97 -11.05 0.48
N VAL A 152 -15.58 -9.88 0.23
CA VAL A 152 -16.90 -9.53 0.77
C VAL A 152 -17.73 -9.00 -0.38
N ALA A 153 -18.69 -9.80 -0.84
CA ALA A 153 -19.62 -9.39 -1.89
C ALA A 153 -20.47 -8.21 -1.40
N GLY A 154 -20.65 -7.21 -2.28
CA GLY A 154 -21.51 -6.09 -1.97
C GLY A 154 -23.00 -6.42 -2.05
N PRO A 155 -23.85 -5.50 -1.55
CA PRO A 155 -25.29 -5.60 -1.71
C PRO A 155 -25.70 -5.72 -3.18
N THR A 156 -26.74 -6.50 -3.45
CA THR A 156 -27.29 -6.63 -4.81
C THR A 156 -28.09 -5.41 -5.27
N GLN A 157 -28.55 -4.60 -4.31
CA GLN A 157 -29.31 -3.39 -4.58
C GLN A 157 -28.45 -2.15 -4.31
N GLU A 158 -28.43 -1.23 -5.28
CA GLU A 158 -27.77 0.07 -5.13
C GLU A 158 -28.53 0.92 -4.10
N ALA A 159 -27.81 1.55 -3.17
CA ALA A 159 -28.38 2.61 -2.35
C ALA A 159 -28.75 3.80 -3.27
N PRO A 160 -29.90 4.47 -3.09
CA PRO A 160 -30.23 5.64 -3.89
C PRO A 160 -29.13 6.70 -3.78
N LEU A 161 -28.84 7.41 -4.87
CA LEU A 161 -27.97 8.60 -4.82
C LEU A 161 -28.60 9.60 -3.84
N ALA A 162 -27.81 10.08 -2.88
CA ALA A 162 -28.30 11.02 -1.88
C ALA A 162 -28.86 12.27 -2.58
N SER A 163 -30.13 12.60 -2.33
CA SER A 163 -30.85 13.66 -3.03
C SER A 163 -30.58 15.05 -2.42
N THR A 164 -29.32 15.47 -2.37
CA THR A 164 -28.95 16.79 -1.85
C THR A 164 -28.26 17.62 -2.94
N LYS A 165 -28.46 18.95 -2.89
CA LYS A 165 -27.84 19.91 -3.81
C LYS A 165 -26.32 19.73 -3.83
N ASP A 166 -25.70 19.82 -5.01
CA ASP A 166 -24.24 19.82 -5.12
C ASP A 166 -23.60 20.88 -4.22
N GLY A 167 -22.46 20.52 -3.66
CA GLY A 167 -21.63 21.45 -2.92
C GLY A 167 -20.83 22.35 -3.86
N THR A 168 -20.09 23.27 -3.26
CA THR A 168 -19.19 24.19 -3.97
C THR A 168 -17.80 24.14 -3.36
N GLY A 169 -16.85 24.82 -4.02
CA GLY A 169 -15.53 25.08 -3.49
C GLY A 169 -14.43 24.27 -4.17
N ASP A 170 -13.24 24.84 -4.07
CA ASP A 170 -12.01 24.41 -4.72
C ASP A 170 -11.39 23.15 -4.10
N TRP A 171 -10.43 22.54 -4.80
CA TRP A 171 -9.54 21.51 -4.26
C TRP A 171 -8.25 22.17 -3.75
N SER A 172 -8.36 22.84 -2.58
CA SER A 172 -7.32 23.74 -2.05
C SER A 172 -6.28 23.07 -1.14
N ALA A 173 -6.39 21.77 -0.89
CA ALA A 173 -5.42 21.00 -0.12
C ALA A 173 -5.34 19.55 -0.63
N TYR A 174 -4.31 18.81 -0.21
CA TYR A 174 -4.05 17.42 -0.64
C TYR A 174 -5.30 16.52 -0.65
N GLY A 175 -6.07 16.50 0.43
CA GLY A 175 -7.30 15.72 0.55
C GLY A 175 -8.58 16.52 0.22
N ARG A 176 -8.52 17.40 -0.79
CA ARG A 176 -9.46 18.47 -1.15
C ARG A 176 -9.46 19.65 -0.19
N THR A 177 -9.67 19.37 1.09
CA THR A 177 -9.67 20.36 2.18
C THR A 177 -8.66 19.96 3.24
N ALA A 178 -8.36 20.88 4.16
CA ALA A 178 -7.48 20.61 5.30
C ALA A 178 -7.96 19.44 6.19
N THR A 179 -9.24 19.07 6.13
CA THR A 179 -9.83 17.93 6.84
C THR A 179 -9.55 16.57 6.21
N GLY A 180 -9.06 16.53 4.96
CA GLY A 180 -8.56 15.31 4.35
C GLY A 180 -9.62 14.30 3.92
N THR A 181 -10.86 14.71 3.63
CA THR A 181 -11.98 13.79 3.32
C THR A 181 -11.91 13.16 1.94
N ARG A 182 -11.19 13.77 0.97
CA ARG A 182 -11.12 13.32 -0.43
C ARG A 182 -12.51 13.06 -1.04
N PHE A 183 -13.50 13.84 -0.60
CA PHE A 183 -14.87 13.79 -1.10
C PHE A 183 -15.15 14.99 -2.00
N ALA A 184 -15.45 14.72 -3.25
CA ALA A 184 -15.94 15.72 -4.19
C ALA A 184 -17.48 15.83 -4.07
N PRO A 185 -18.02 16.97 -3.63
CA PRO A 185 -19.45 17.12 -3.37
C PRO A 185 -20.25 17.41 -4.66
N PHE A 186 -19.78 16.92 -5.80
CA PHE A 186 -20.33 17.16 -7.14
C PHE A 186 -20.92 15.88 -7.71
N SER A 187 -22.05 15.99 -8.40
CA SER A 187 -22.81 14.83 -8.89
C SER A 187 -23.06 14.82 -10.40
N GLU A 188 -22.43 15.71 -11.17
CA GLU A 188 -22.54 15.69 -12.63
C GLU A 188 -22.05 14.34 -13.21
N ILE A 189 -20.87 13.89 -12.74
CA ILE A 189 -20.35 12.56 -12.98
C ILE A 189 -20.89 11.63 -11.88
N ASN A 190 -21.82 10.75 -12.26
CA ASN A 190 -22.49 9.83 -11.35
C ASN A 190 -22.73 8.47 -12.02
N ARG A 191 -23.32 7.53 -11.27
CA ARG A 191 -23.61 6.14 -11.74
C ARG A 191 -24.32 6.07 -13.10
N ASN A 192 -25.17 7.04 -13.42
CA ASN A 192 -25.94 7.06 -14.67
C ASN A 192 -25.18 7.73 -15.83
N THR A 193 -24.23 8.62 -15.54
CA THR A 193 -23.52 9.41 -16.56
C THR A 193 -22.09 8.93 -16.81
N ILE A 194 -21.51 8.15 -15.90
CA ILE A 194 -20.10 7.70 -15.94
C ILE A 194 -19.71 6.96 -17.22
N SER A 195 -20.65 6.29 -17.88
CA SER A 195 -20.40 5.59 -19.15
C SER A 195 -19.99 6.52 -20.30
N ARG A 196 -20.26 7.83 -20.20
CA ARG A 196 -19.88 8.87 -21.18
C ARG A 196 -18.58 9.60 -20.82
N LEU A 197 -17.99 9.29 -19.68
CA LEU A 197 -16.74 9.91 -19.23
C LEU A 197 -15.59 9.51 -20.16
N HIS A 198 -14.90 10.50 -20.72
CA HIS A 198 -13.78 10.30 -21.63
C HIS A 198 -12.69 11.37 -21.39
N GLN A 199 -11.49 11.11 -21.90
CA GLN A 199 -10.36 12.03 -21.78
C GLN A 199 -10.63 13.29 -22.62
N VAL A 200 -10.49 14.46 -22.01
CA VAL A 200 -10.75 15.77 -22.65
C VAL A 200 -9.47 16.58 -22.91
N TRP A 201 -8.45 16.39 -22.07
CA TRP A 201 -7.10 16.88 -22.33
C TRP A 201 -6.05 16.04 -21.60
N SER A 202 -4.82 16.13 -22.09
CA SER A 202 -3.64 15.55 -21.45
C SER A 202 -2.43 16.43 -21.73
N ILE A 203 -1.53 16.54 -20.76
CA ILE A 203 -0.28 17.29 -20.88
C ILE A 203 0.90 16.49 -20.34
N HIS A 204 2.10 16.84 -20.78
CA HIS A 204 3.36 16.34 -20.23
C HIS A 204 3.97 17.38 -19.30
N THR A 205 4.36 16.98 -18.09
CA THR A 205 5.05 17.88 -17.15
C THR A 205 6.51 18.15 -17.55
N GLY A 206 7.11 17.29 -18.38
CA GLY A 206 8.51 17.37 -18.77
C GLY A 206 9.46 16.74 -17.75
N ASP A 207 8.95 16.17 -16.66
CA ASP A 207 9.73 15.61 -15.54
C ASP A 207 9.36 14.14 -15.30
N ILE A 208 10.02 13.25 -16.04
CA ILE A 208 9.79 11.81 -15.95
C ILE A 208 10.49 11.24 -14.70
N PRO A 209 9.78 10.56 -13.78
CA PRO A 209 10.36 10.00 -12.57
C PRO A 209 11.20 8.75 -12.87
N ILE A 210 12.52 8.90 -12.88
CA ILE A 210 13.45 7.77 -13.07
C ILE A 210 13.77 7.10 -11.73
N SER A 211 13.41 5.82 -11.58
CA SER A 211 13.62 5.04 -10.34
C SER A 211 14.24 3.67 -10.61
N PRO A 212 15.53 3.61 -10.96
CA PRO A 212 16.25 2.35 -11.12
C PRO A 212 16.25 1.59 -9.80
N GLY A 213 15.82 0.33 -9.81
CA GLY A 213 15.76 -0.51 -8.60
C GLY A 213 14.70 -0.09 -7.57
N GLY A 214 13.82 0.87 -7.89
CA GLY A 214 12.69 1.26 -7.03
C GLY A 214 13.01 2.23 -5.88
N ASN A 215 14.17 2.89 -5.90
CA ASN A 215 14.61 3.83 -4.85
C ASN A 215 14.80 5.28 -5.32
N GLY A 216 14.58 5.59 -6.61
CA GLY A 216 14.78 6.94 -7.17
C GLY A 216 13.54 7.83 -7.12
N ALA A 217 13.25 8.50 -8.23
CA ALA A 217 12.13 9.43 -8.36
C ALA A 217 10.78 8.73 -8.56
N GLU A 218 9.73 9.22 -7.91
CA GLU A 218 8.36 8.73 -8.07
C GLU A 218 7.39 9.89 -8.21
N ASP A 219 6.36 9.73 -9.03
CA ASP A 219 5.20 10.61 -9.07
C ASP A 219 4.12 10.08 -8.12
N GLN A 220 3.76 10.91 -7.14
CA GLN A 220 2.78 10.59 -6.11
C GLN A 220 1.76 11.72 -5.96
N GLU A 221 1.65 12.57 -6.99
CA GLU A 221 0.97 13.85 -6.91
C GLU A 221 -0.55 13.73 -6.80
N THR A 222 -1.15 14.60 -5.98
CA THR A 222 -2.53 15.06 -6.14
C THR A 222 -2.53 16.57 -6.41
N PRO A 223 -2.96 17.02 -7.60
CA PRO A 223 -3.02 18.45 -7.95
C PRO A 223 -3.88 19.28 -7.00
N LEU A 224 -3.60 20.58 -6.93
CA LEU A 224 -4.54 21.57 -6.39
C LEU A 224 -5.34 22.20 -7.53
N GLN A 225 -6.59 22.56 -7.26
CA GLN A 225 -7.39 23.40 -8.15
C GLN A 225 -7.87 24.62 -7.35
N ILE A 226 -7.55 25.83 -7.82
CA ILE A 226 -8.04 27.10 -7.27
C ILE A 226 -8.61 27.93 -8.40
N GLY A 227 -9.90 28.27 -8.33
CA GLY A 227 -10.60 28.98 -9.41
C GLY A 227 -10.42 28.28 -10.77
N ASN A 228 -9.89 28.98 -11.78
CA ASN A 228 -9.69 28.40 -13.11
C ASN A 228 -8.27 27.85 -13.35
N THR A 229 -7.52 27.52 -12.30
CA THR A 229 -6.13 27.08 -12.39
C THR A 229 -5.92 25.76 -11.66
N LEU A 230 -5.22 24.83 -12.31
CA LEU A 230 -4.64 23.66 -11.68
C LEU A 230 -3.16 23.91 -11.38
N PHE A 231 -2.73 23.56 -10.18
CA PHE A 231 -1.33 23.64 -9.77
C PHE A 231 -0.77 22.24 -9.56
N LEU A 232 0.33 21.99 -10.25
CA LEU A 232 1.00 20.70 -10.29
C LEU A 232 2.34 20.74 -9.58
N CYS A 233 2.79 19.60 -9.06
CA CYS A 233 4.15 19.45 -8.55
C CYS A 233 4.84 18.18 -9.05
N THR A 234 6.02 18.34 -9.64
CA THR A 234 6.73 17.24 -10.29
C THR A 234 7.64 16.47 -9.30
N PRO A 235 8.21 15.31 -9.70
CA PRO A 235 9.13 14.54 -8.85
C PRO A 235 10.35 15.32 -8.33
N HIS A 236 10.86 16.30 -9.09
CA HIS A 236 11.93 17.22 -8.67
C HIS A 236 11.40 18.56 -8.09
N ASN A 237 10.14 18.59 -7.64
CA ASN A 237 9.45 19.73 -7.04
C ASN A 237 9.26 20.96 -7.93
N ASN A 238 9.40 20.86 -9.26
CA ASN A 238 8.99 21.96 -10.13
C ASN A 238 7.48 22.17 -9.98
N VAL A 239 7.04 23.43 -10.00
CA VAL A 239 5.63 23.79 -9.83
C VAL A 239 5.10 24.33 -11.13
N ILE A 240 4.01 23.77 -11.63
CA ILE A 240 3.43 24.13 -12.93
C ILE A 240 1.99 24.59 -12.71
N ALA A 241 1.66 25.77 -13.22
CA ALA A 241 0.26 26.20 -13.29
C ALA A 241 -0.28 25.95 -14.69
N VAL A 242 -1.46 25.33 -14.76
CA VAL A 242 -2.15 25.06 -16.02
C VAL A 242 -3.60 25.53 -15.95
N ASP A 243 -4.14 25.91 -17.09
CA ASP A 243 -5.55 26.19 -17.26
C ASP A 243 -6.38 24.93 -16.97
N ALA A 244 -7.42 25.07 -16.14
CA ALA A 244 -8.21 23.92 -15.69
C ALA A 244 -8.92 23.23 -16.87
N ASP A 245 -9.54 24.00 -17.77
CA ASP A 245 -10.36 23.45 -18.85
C ASP A 245 -9.55 22.87 -20.02
N SER A 246 -8.36 23.40 -20.29
CA SER A 246 -7.55 23.01 -21.47
C SER A 246 -6.23 22.30 -21.16
N GLY A 247 -5.74 22.38 -19.92
CA GLY A 247 -4.38 21.97 -19.55
C GLY A 247 -3.28 22.91 -20.07
N GLY A 248 -3.63 24.03 -20.73
CA GLY A 248 -2.64 24.96 -21.26
C GLY A 248 -1.75 25.56 -20.16
N LYS A 249 -0.43 25.41 -20.30
CA LYS A 249 0.55 25.93 -19.33
C LYS A 249 0.47 27.45 -19.22
N ARG A 250 0.33 27.95 -17.99
CA ARG A 250 0.31 29.39 -17.66
C ARG A 250 1.69 29.88 -17.26
N TRP A 251 2.32 29.18 -16.32
CA TRP A 251 3.68 29.43 -15.87
C TRP A 251 4.29 28.15 -15.29
N GLU A 252 5.61 28.16 -15.11
CA GLU A 252 6.36 27.09 -14.48
C GLU A 252 7.47 27.69 -13.61
N ALA A 253 7.55 27.23 -12.36
CA ALA A 253 8.59 27.59 -11.41
C ALA A 253 9.57 26.42 -11.28
N HIS A 254 10.82 26.65 -11.69
CA HIS A 254 11.87 25.64 -11.65
C HIS A 254 12.55 25.60 -10.28
N VAL A 255 12.26 24.56 -9.50
CA VAL A 255 12.84 24.30 -8.17
C VAL A 255 14.05 23.37 -8.24
N ASN A 256 13.99 22.38 -9.15
CA ASN A 256 15.05 21.40 -9.43
C ASN A 256 15.66 20.74 -8.17
N SER A 257 14.81 20.20 -7.28
CA SER A 257 15.30 19.52 -6.08
C SER A 257 16.13 18.29 -6.43
N GLN A 258 17.13 17.98 -5.60
CA GLN A 258 18.01 16.83 -5.78
C GLN A 258 18.19 16.03 -4.48
N SER A 259 17.97 14.73 -4.54
CA SER A 259 18.24 13.77 -3.47
C SER A 259 18.66 12.43 -4.08
N LYS A 260 19.53 11.67 -3.41
CA LYS A 260 20.00 10.36 -3.91
C LYS A 260 18.87 9.34 -4.04
N ILE A 261 17.88 9.43 -3.15
CA ILE A 261 16.70 8.57 -3.12
C ILE A 261 15.47 9.38 -2.70
N TRP A 262 14.28 8.78 -2.79
CA TRP A 262 13.06 9.41 -2.27
C TRP A 262 12.68 10.75 -2.93
N GLN A 263 13.10 10.99 -4.17
CA GLN A 263 12.60 12.14 -4.95
C GLN A 263 11.12 11.94 -5.29
N ARG A 264 10.26 12.87 -4.92
CA ARG A 264 8.81 12.85 -5.15
C ARG A 264 8.18 14.12 -4.61
N CYS A 265 7.06 14.50 -5.22
CA CYS A 265 6.11 15.42 -4.65
C CYS A 265 4.73 14.74 -4.55
N ARG A 266 4.03 14.97 -3.43
CA ARG A 266 2.66 14.45 -3.22
C ARG A 266 1.57 15.52 -3.41
N GLY A 267 1.93 16.79 -3.36
CA GLY A 267 1.02 17.92 -3.52
C GLY A 267 1.64 19.21 -3.01
N LEU A 268 0.83 20.28 -3.00
CA LEU A 268 1.23 21.63 -2.57
C LEU A 268 0.39 22.10 -1.37
N GLY A 269 0.88 23.11 -0.65
CA GLY A 269 0.07 23.93 0.26
C GLY A 269 -0.42 25.19 -0.44
N TYR A 270 -1.57 25.74 -0.03
CA TYR A 270 -2.11 27.00 -0.57
C TYR A 270 -2.53 27.93 0.58
N PHE A 271 -2.27 29.22 0.41
CA PHE A 271 -2.72 30.28 1.32
C PHE A 271 -3.16 31.52 0.55
N ASP A 272 -4.23 32.16 1.00
CA ASP A 272 -4.73 33.43 0.48
C ASP A 272 -4.74 34.46 1.60
N ALA A 273 -3.83 35.44 1.53
CA ALA A 273 -3.69 36.50 2.52
C ALA A 273 -4.89 37.47 2.54
N SER A 274 -5.70 37.49 1.47
CA SER A 274 -6.91 38.31 1.39
C SER A 274 -8.15 37.61 1.95
N ALA A 275 -8.09 36.28 2.12
CA ALA A 275 -9.20 35.50 2.64
C ALA A 275 -9.38 35.73 4.15
N PRO A 276 -10.62 35.77 4.65
CA PRO A 276 -10.88 35.82 6.09
C PRO A 276 -10.23 34.64 6.80
N LEU A 277 -9.57 34.92 7.94
CA LEU A 277 -9.06 33.84 8.78
C LEU A 277 -10.21 32.97 9.30
N PRO A 278 -9.98 31.64 9.46
CA PRO A 278 -11.04 30.75 9.89
C PRO A 278 -11.58 31.11 11.28
N VAL A 279 -12.89 30.97 11.46
CA VAL A 279 -13.54 31.17 12.76
C VAL A 279 -13.20 30.01 13.69
N THR A 280 -12.56 30.31 14.81
CA THR A 280 -12.30 29.35 15.89
C THR A 280 -13.43 29.34 16.91
N THR A 281 -13.89 28.16 17.32
CA THR A 281 -14.92 27.99 18.34
C THR A 281 -14.39 27.32 19.62
N ASN A 282 -13.50 26.33 19.48
CA ASN A 282 -12.96 25.51 20.58
C ASN A 282 -11.42 25.43 20.52
N ALA A 283 -10.78 26.56 20.20
CA ALA A 283 -9.34 26.64 20.09
C ALA A 283 -8.68 27.05 21.42
N LEU A 284 -7.52 26.45 21.74
CA LEU A 284 -6.64 26.86 22.85
C LEU A 284 -5.97 28.20 22.56
N SER A 285 -5.68 28.47 21.28
CA SER A 285 -5.16 29.74 20.80
C SER A 285 -5.85 30.14 19.49
N ALA A 286 -5.98 31.45 19.27
CA ALA A 286 -6.41 31.97 17.97
C ALA A 286 -5.26 31.91 16.95
N PRO A 287 -5.53 31.77 15.65
CA PRO A 287 -4.56 32.04 14.61
C PRO A 287 -3.98 33.45 14.80
N GLU A 288 -2.65 33.58 14.73
CA GLU A 288 -2.02 34.90 14.79
C GLU A 288 -2.46 35.74 13.58
N PRO A 289 -2.78 37.03 13.77
CA PRO A 289 -3.07 37.93 12.65
C PRO A 289 -1.91 37.99 11.67
N ILE A 290 -2.22 38.04 10.38
CA ILE A 290 -1.23 38.28 9.34
C ILE A 290 -1.04 39.78 9.15
N SER A 291 0.22 40.18 8.98
CA SER A 291 0.56 41.52 8.49
C SER A 291 1.03 41.37 7.05
N HIS A 292 0.16 41.70 6.10
CA HIS A 292 0.47 41.68 4.68
C HIS A 292 -0.16 42.91 4.02
N ASP A 293 0.61 43.60 3.18
CA ASP A 293 0.11 44.69 2.35
C ASP A 293 -0.68 44.08 1.18
N PRO A 294 -2.00 44.31 1.06
CA PRO A 294 -2.80 43.74 -0.04
C PRO A 294 -2.36 44.19 -1.44
N THR A 295 -1.51 45.21 -1.54
CA THR A 295 -0.93 45.67 -2.81
C THR A 295 0.45 45.07 -3.10
N ALA A 296 1.04 44.37 -2.13
CA ALA A 296 2.28 43.64 -2.33
C ALA A 296 2.03 42.37 -3.19
N PRO A 297 3.02 41.94 -3.99
CA PRO A 297 2.93 40.65 -4.68
C PRO A 297 2.85 39.49 -3.68
N CYS A 298 2.51 38.29 -4.15
CA CYS A 298 2.37 37.10 -3.34
C CYS A 298 1.26 37.21 -2.26
N ASP A 299 0.09 37.73 -2.66
CA ASP A 299 -1.13 37.66 -1.85
C ASP A 299 -1.63 36.22 -1.72
N LYS A 300 -1.57 35.48 -2.84
CA LYS A 300 -1.92 34.07 -2.96
C LYS A 300 -0.66 33.27 -3.16
N ARG A 301 -0.43 32.31 -2.26
CA ARG A 301 0.83 31.61 -2.12
C ARG A 301 0.63 30.12 -2.29
N LEU A 302 1.54 29.51 -3.01
CA LEU A 302 1.76 28.07 -3.03
C LEU A 302 2.98 27.76 -2.17
N PHE A 303 2.92 26.67 -1.42
CA PHE A 303 4.04 26.16 -0.65
C PHE A 303 4.45 24.79 -1.17
N THR A 304 5.74 24.63 -1.44
CA THR A 304 6.36 23.35 -1.77
C THR A 304 7.52 23.09 -0.83
N ASN A 305 7.67 21.85 -0.39
CA ASN A 305 8.78 21.39 0.42
C ASN A 305 9.54 20.28 -0.31
N THR A 306 10.87 20.33 -0.24
CA THR A 306 11.72 19.57 -1.15
C THR A 306 12.49 18.46 -0.41
N PRO A 307 12.81 17.34 -1.10
CA PRO A 307 13.67 16.29 -0.58
C PRO A 307 15.04 16.78 -0.08
N ASP A 308 15.57 17.87 -0.66
CA ASP A 308 16.84 18.50 -0.24
C ASP A 308 16.73 19.45 0.97
N GLY A 309 15.56 19.53 1.61
CA GLY A 309 15.38 20.27 2.87
C GLY A 309 15.15 21.77 2.68
N ARG A 310 14.30 22.17 1.71
CA ARG A 310 13.82 23.54 1.55
C ARG A 310 12.31 23.60 1.72
N LEU A 311 11.80 24.69 2.29
CA LEU A 311 10.40 25.11 2.20
C LEU A 311 10.36 26.39 1.38
N ILE A 312 9.58 26.41 0.30
CA ILE A 312 9.57 27.48 -0.70
C ILE A 312 8.16 28.04 -0.82
N ALA A 313 8.04 29.37 -0.90
CA ALA A 313 6.80 30.07 -1.20
C ALA A 313 6.84 30.64 -2.63
N ILE A 314 5.79 30.36 -3.40
CA ILE A 314 5.65 30.75 -4.80
C ILE A 314 4.33 31.52 -4.96
N ASP A 315 4.36 32.63 -5.67
CA ASP A 315 3.17 33.40 -6.00
C ASP A 315 2.29 32.59 -6.96
N ALA A 316 1.04 32.34 -6.56
CA ALA A 316 0.12 31.48 -7.30
C ALA A 316 -0.30 32.05 -8.67
N GLN A 317 -0.12 33.36 -8.88
CA GLN A 317 -0.54 34.05 -10.10
C GLN A 317 0.59 34.08 -11.14
N THR A 318 1.82 34.30 -10.68
CA THR A 318 2.98 34.57 -11.54
C THR A 318 3.99 33.42 -11.61
N GLY A 319 4.04 32.56 -10.59
CA GLY A 319 5.07 31.52 -10.45
C GLY A 319 6.41 32.04 -9.91
N GLU A 320 6.51 33.32 -9.56
CA GLU A 320 7.72 33.88 -8.96
C GLU A 320 7.84 33.53 -7.47
N TYR A 321 9.07 33.49 -6.95
CA TYR A 321 9.30 33.23 -5.53
C TYR A 321 8.93 34.46 -4.71
N CYS A 322 8.23 34.24 -3.60
CA CYS A 322 7.79 35.31 -2.70
C CYS A 322 8.97 35.82 -1.87
N GLN A 323 9.58 36.93 -2.29
CA GLN A 323 10.89 37.36 -1.80
C GLN A 323 10.96 37.59 -0.29
N GLU A 324 9.85 37.97 0.33
CA GLU A 324 9.71 38.20 1.77
C GLU A 324 9.63 36.93 2.63
N PHE A 325 9.48 35.75 2.00
CA PHE A 325 9.41 34.48 2.70
C PHE A 325 10.81 33.90 2.92
N GLY A 326 11.23 33.76 4.18
CA GLY A 326 12.55 33.27 4.54
C GLY A 326 13.67 34.11 3.94
N THR A 327 14.60 33.47 3.23
CA THR A 327 15.64 34.14 2.44
C THR A 327 15.33 33.96 0.96
N ASN A 328 14.93 35.04 0.28
CA ASN A 328 14.59 35.07 -1.15
C ASN A 328 13.55 33.99 -1.55
N GLY A 329 12.49 33.84 -0.76
CA GLY A 329 11.40 32.88 -0.99
C GLY A 329 11.64 31.47 -0.44
N THR A 330 12.74 31.24 0.29
CA THR A 330 13.11 29.91 0.78
C THR A 330 13.48 29.89 2.27
N VAL A 331 13.00 28.88 2.98
CA VAL A 331 13.41 28.51 4.35
C VAL A 331 14.28 27.25 4.29
N ASN A 332 15.42 27.27 4.98
CA ASN A 332 16.32 26.11 5.11
C ASN A 332 15.82 25.16 6.21
N LEU A 333 15.33 23.99 5.81
CA LEU A 333 14.85 22.96 6.74
C LEU A 333 15.98 22.13 7.36
N LEU A 334 17.23 22.27 6.91
CA LEU A 334 18.36 21.57 7.53
C LEU A 334 18.85 22.27 8.81
N GLU A 335 18.42 23.51 9.04
CA GLU A 335 18.80 24.28 10.22
C GLU A 335 18.36 23.58 11.51
N GLY A 336 19.28 23.49 12.48
CA GLY A 336 19.07 22.84 13.77
C GLY A 336 19.13 21.31 13.76
N LEU A 337 19.26 20.64 12.61
CA LEU A 337 19.31 19.16 12.55
C LEU A 337 20.68 18.55 12.89
N GLY A 338 21.74 19.36 12.96
CA GLY A 338 23.11 18.88 13.07
C GLY A 338 23.60 18.16 11.82
N ASP A 339 24.36 17.07 11.96
CA ASP A 339 24.81 16.26 10.83
C ASP A 339 23.63 15.49 10.21
N ALA A 340 23.20 15.92 9.03
CA ALA A 340 22.04 15.39 8.29
C ALA A 340 22.33 15.27 6.78
N PRO A 341 23.35 14.52 6.34
CA PRO A 341 23.70 14.40 4.93
C PRO A 341 22.63 13.62 4.16
N ASP A 342 22.40 13.99 2.90
CA ASP A 342 21.57 13.21 1.98
C ASP A 342 22.10 11.76 1.86
N PRO A 343 21.28 10.72 2.05
CA PRO A 343 19.80 10.72 2.08
C PRO A 343 19.16 10.51 3.47
N GLN A 344 19.69 11.11 4.54
CA GLN A 344 19.21 10.86 5.92
C GLN A 344 17.94 11.61 6.30
N TYR A 345 17.69 12.77 5.69
CA TYR A 345 16.50 13.61 5.90
C TYR A 345 15.91 13.96 4.53
N GLN A 346 14.63 13.71 4.32
CA GLN A 346 13.88 14.15 3.13
C GLN A 346 12.51 14.68 3.53
N VAL A 347 11.98 15.61 2.75
CA VAL A 347 10.59 16.05 2.88
C VAL A 347 9.79 15.60 1.66
N THR A 348 8.75 14.79 1.88
CA THR A 348 8.06 14.04 0.79
C THR A 348 6.55 14.32 0.69
N SER A 349 5.91 14.80 1.75
CA SER A 349 4.48 15.14 1.79
C SER A 349 4.28 16.65 1.71
N PRO A 350 3.14 17.13 1.18
CA PRO A 350 2.83 18.56 1.11
C PRO A 350 2.95 19.22 2.49
N PRO A 351 3.43 20.48 2.55
CA PRO A 351 3.36 21.25 3.77
C PRO A 351 1.90 21.51 4.13
N THR A 352 1.56 21.44 5.42
CA THR A 352 0.19 21.68 5.88
C THR A 352 0.02 23.14 6.24
N VAL A 353 -0.83 23.85 5.49
CA VAL A 353 -1.22 25.22 5.83
C VAL A 353 -2.36 25.17 6.86
N ALA A 354 -2.05 25.55 8.09
CA ALA A 354 -2.92 25.48 9.25
C ALA A 354 -3.14 26.89 9.82
N GLY A 355 -4.24 27.52 9.41
CA GLY A 355 -4.53 28.92 9.75
C GLY A 355 -3.46 29.83 9.15
N THR A 356 -2.61 30.42 10.00
CA THR A 356 -1.51 31.31 9.59
C THR A 356 -0.12 30.67 9.77
N THR A 357 -0.07 29.36 9.94
CA THR A 357 1.17 28.59 10.10
C THR A 357 1.32 27.54 8.99
N VAL A 358 2.49 27.47 8.34
CA VAL A 358 2.91 26.36 7.48
C VAL A 358 3.66 25.34 8.31
N ILE A 359 3.13 24.12 8.38
CA ILE A 359 3.67 23.05 9.22
C ILE A 359 4.35 22.00 8.35
N VAL A 360 5.58 21.63 8.74
CA VAL A 360 6.41 20.66 8.02
C VAL A 360 6.93 19.59 8.99
N GLY A 361 6.76 18.33 8.59
CA GLY A 361 7.47 17.17 9.14
C GLY A 361 8.38 16.56 8.06
N GLY A 362 9.41 15.82 8.48
CA GLY A 362 10.36 15.18 7.58
C GLY A 362 10.38 13.67 7.73
N ARG A 363 10.79 12.99 6.66
CA ARG A 363 11.15 11.58 6.63
C ARG A 363 12.61 11.42 7.07
N ILE A 364 12.85 10.48 7.98
CA ILE A 364 14.17 10.08 8.43
C ILE A 364 14.51 8.69 7.88
N ALA A 365 15.76 8.44 7.50
CA ALA A 365 16.24 7.09 7.15
C ALA A 365 16.44 6.20 8.39
N ASP A 366 15.37 6.02 9.14
CA ASP A 366 15.25 5.26 10.39
C ASP A 366 15.67 3.80 10.28
N ASN A 367 15.62 3.19 9.10
CA ASN A 367 16.05 1.82 8.85
C ASN A 367 17.58 1.62 8.67
N VAL A 368 18.41 2.64 8.91
CA VAL A 368 19.86 2.61 8.63
C VAL A 368 20.71 2.46 9.89
N LYS A 369 20.56 3.35 10.88
CA LYS A 369 21.41 3.42 12.07
C LYS A 369 20.72 4.10 13.25
N THR A 370 21.23 3.89 14.46
CA THR A 370 20.67 4.45 15.70
C THR A 370 20.97 5.93 15.89
N ASP A 371 21.95 6.46 15.16
CA ASP A 371 22.31 7.88 15.16
C ASP A 371 21.86 8.55 13.86
N MET A 372 20.68 9.16 13.87
CA MET A 372 20.04 9.82 12.73
C MET A 372 19.62 11.25 13.08
N PRO A 373 19.40 12.13 12.09
CA PRO A 373 18.81 13.44 12.36
C PRO A 373 17.48 13.31 13.11
N GLY A 374 17.13 14.35 13.87
CA GLY A 374 15.87 14.39 14.60
C GLY A 374 14.66 14.53 13.67
N GLY A 375 13.58 13.83 13.97
CA GLY A 375 12.28 13.93 13.29
C GLY A 375 11.45 15.15 13.69
N VAL A 376 12.10 16.30 13.91
CA VAL A 376 11.45 17.53 14.40
C VAL A 376 10.33 18.01 13.48
N ILE A 377 9.21 18.43 14.07
CA ILE A 377 8.11 19.10 13.37
C ILE A 377 8.23 20.60 13.61
N ARG A 378 8.05 21.41 12.57
CA ARG A 378 8.22 22.87 12.67
C ARG A 378 7.05 23.62 12.05
N GLY A 379 6.65 24.69 12.72
CA GLY A 379 5.64 25.64 12.24
C GLY A 379 6.27 26.97 11.88
N TYR A 380 6.01 27.43 10.66
CA TYR A 380 6.52 28.69 10.12
C TYR A 380 5.39 29.66 9.83
N ASP A 381 5.65 30.95 9.99
CA ASP A 381 4.72 31.99 9.56
C ASP A 381 4.48 31.95 8.05
N VAL A 382 3.21 31.97 7.63
CA VAL A 382 2.81 31.86 6.20
C VAL A 382 3.29 33.03 5.33
N ILE A 383 3.58 34.20 5.90
CA ILE A 383 4.01 35.38 5.12
C ILE A 383 5.54 35.47 5.09
N THR A 384 6.16 35.41 6.26
CA THR A 384 7.58 35.73 6.46
C THR A 384 8.48 34.50 6.46
N GLY A 385 7.93 33.29 6.63
CA GLY A 385 8.73 32.08 6.80
C GLY A 385 9.50 32.02 8.12
N ALA A 386 9.22 32.92 9.07
CA ALA A 386 9.84 32.90 10.39
C ALA A 386 9.39 31.67 11.18
N LEU A 387 10.33 31.00 11.87
CA LEU A 387 10.01 29.88 12.74
C LEU A 387 9.18 30.36 13.94
N ARG A 388 7.94 29.88 14.06
CA ARG A 388 7.05 30.17 15.20
C ARG A 388 7.32 29.21 16.37
N TRP A 389 7.41 27.92 16.06
CA TRP A 389 7.61 26.86 17.03
C TRP A 389 8.24 25.63 16.39
N ALA A 390 8.85 24.81 17.24
CA ALA A 390 9.27 23.46 16.90
C ALA A 390 8.66 22.48 17.92
N PHE A 391 8.47 21.24 17.50
CA PHE A 391 8.10 20.11 18.35
C PHE A 391 9.15 19.01 18.15
N ASP A 392 10.04 18.87 19.13
CA ASP A 392 11.10 17.87 19.17
C ASP A 392 10.69 16.72 20.11
N ALA A 393 10.19 15.63 19.53
CA ALA A 393 9.57 14.54 20.27
C ALA A 393 10.47 13.90 21.33
N ARG A 394 11.81 13.96 21.20
CA ARG A 394 12.74 13.37 22.16
C ARG A 394 13.30 14.38 23.16
N ASN A 395 12.92 15.65 23.06
CA ASN A 395 13.26 16.65 24.05
C ASN A 395 12.26 16.58 25.22
N PRO A 396 12.71 16.51 26.50
CA PRO A 396 11.81 16.59 27.65
C PRO A 396 10.90 17.82 27.65
N ASP A 397 11.38 18.94 27.10
CA ASP A 397 10.54 20.06 26.66
C ASP A 397 10.46 20.04 25.13
N PRO A 398 9.38 19.48 24.54
CA PRO A 398 9.25 19.37 23.09
C PRO A 398 9.25 20.72 22.36
N ASN A 399 8.86 21.81 23.03
CA ASN A 399 8.77 23.14 22.43
C ASN A 399 9.99 24.03 22.75
N HIS A 400 11.07 23.43 23.28
CA HIS A 400 12.32 24.15 23.55
C HIS A 400 12.82 24.90 22.31
N LYS A 401 13.04 26.20 22.45
CA LYS A 401 13.62 27.03 21.40
C LYS A 401 15.13 26.86 21.43
N LEU A 402 15.70 26.36 20.33
CA LEU A 402 17.14 26.20 20.21
C LEU A 402 17.86 27.53 20.42
N THR A 403 18.91 27.49 21.22
CA THR A 403 19.90 28.58 21.31
C THR A 403 21.04 28.36 20.32
N GLU A 404 21.89 29.37 20.13
CA GLU A 404 22.99 29.29 19.17
C GLU A 404 23.90 28.08 19.43
N GLY A 405 24.09 27.24 18.41
CA GLY A 405 24.89 26.01 18.49
C GLY A 405 24.15 24.77 19.00
N GLU A 406 22.91 24.91 19.49
CA GLU A 406 22.07 23.75 19.83
C GLU A 406 21.50 23.07 18.57
N THR A 407 21.22 21.78 18.69
CA THR A 407 20.55 20.98 17.66
C THR A 407 19.39 20.21 18.27
N TYR A 408 18.38 19.92 17.46
CA TYR A 408 17.28 19.05 17.85
C TYR A 408 17.80 17.65 18.20
N ARG A 409 17.10 16.98 19.11
CA ARG A 409 17.46 15.65 19.58
C ARG A 409 17.44 14.66 18.42
N ARG A 410 18.53 13.90 18.32
CA ARG A 410 18.76 12.93 17.25
C ARG A 410 17.88 11.69 17.43
N SER A 411 17.54 11.07 16.30
CA SER A 411 16.77 9.82 16.20
C SER A 411 15.39 9.85 16.87
N SER A 412 14.80 11.04 17.04
CA SER A 412 13.41 11.19 17.47
C SER A 412 12.45 10.69 16.38
N ALA A 413 11.26 10.22 16.81
CA ALA A 413 10.19 9.82 15.91
C ALA A 413 9.86 10.91 14.88
N ASN A 414 9.64 10.51 13.63
CA ASN A 414 9.48 11.43 12.50
C ASN A 414 8.03 11.51 12.02
N SER A 415 7.73 12.46 11.13
CA SER A 415 6.42 12.59 10.50
C SER A 415 6.59 12.89 9.01
N TRP A 416 6.49 11.85 8.19
CA TRP A 416 6.66 11.93 6.75
C TRP A 416 5.33 11.96 5.98
N ALA A 417 4.24 11.54 6.60
CA ALA A 417 2.92 11.46 5.99
C ALA A 417 2.20 12.83 5.99
N PRO A 418 1.23 13.07 5.09
CA PRO A 418 0.49 14.34 5.07
C PRO A 418 -0.31 14.52 6.37
N MET A 419 -0.51 15.76 6.81
CA MET A 419 -1.23 16.09 8.06
C MET A 419 -2.63 16.64 7.76
N SER A 420 -3.50 16.70 8.76
CA SER A 420 -4.81 17.37 8.65
C SER A 420 -4.98 18.47 9.68
N TYR A 421 -5.82 19.45 9.39
CA TYR A 421 -6.03 20.62 10.23
C TYR A 421 -7.52 20.88 10.48
N ASP A 422 -7.84 21.12 11.75
CA ASP A 422 -9.10 21.69 12.19
C ASP A 422 -9.00 23.20 12.37
N ALA A 423 -9.68 23.93 11.51
CA ALA A 423 -9.87 25.37 11.69
C ALA A 423 -10.63 25.72 12.97
N ALA A 424 -11.69 24.97 13.32
CA ALA A 424 -12.56 25.32 14.45
C ALA A 424 -11.84 25.17 15.80
N MET A 425 -10.99 24.16 15.91
CA MET A 425 -10.15 23.91 17.09
C MET A 425 -8.75 24.52 16.96
N ASN A 426 -8.39 25.14 15.83
CA ASN A 426 -7.00 25.53 15.52
C ASN A 426 -5.97 24.42 15.83
N THR A 427 -6.28 23.18 15.43
CA THR A 427 -5.50 21.98 15.81
C THR A 427 -5.04 21.22 14.59
N VAL A 428 -3.75 20.88 14.52
CA VAL A 428 -3.18 20.00 13.50
C VAL A 428 -3.08 18.57 14.05
N PHE A 429 -3.41 17.57 13.24
CA PHE A 429 -3.28 16.15 13.54
C PHE A 429 -2.16 15.56 12.72
N ILE A 430 -1.13 15.08 13.41
CA ILE A 430 0.16 14.73 12.84
C ILE A 430 0.36 13.22 12.98
N PRO A 431 0.41 12.47 11.87
CA PRO A 431 0.77 11.06 11.90
C PRO A 431 2.27 10.89 12.15
N MET A 432 2.62 10.11 13.16
CA MET A 432 4.00 9.85 13.57
C MET A 432 4.46 8.46 13.12
N GLY A 433 5.72 8.37 12.70
CA GLY A 433 6.42 7.12 12.40
C GLY A 433 7.19 6.56 13.60
N SER A 434 8.00 5.53 13.35
CA SER A 434 8.85 4.91 14.35
C SER A 434 10.11 5.76 14.67
N SER A 435 10.74 5.49 15.83
CA SER A 435 12.06 6.03 16.17
C SER A 435 13.17 5.13 15.62
N SER A 436 14.27 5.73 15.14
CA SER A 436 15.41 5.00 14.61
C SER A 436 16.10 4.14 15.69
N VAL A 437 16.36 2.85 15.50
CA VAL A 437 16.15 2.05 14.27
C VAL A 437 14.79 1.34 14.28
N ASP A 438 14.15 1.26 13.12
CA ASP A 438 12.80 0.71 12.93
C ASP A 438 12.59 -0.75 13.41
N LEU A 439 13.64 -1.58 13.40
CA LEU A 439 13.59 -3.01 13.77
C LEU A 439 14.26 -3.33 15.12
N TRP A 440 14.75 -2.33 15.85
CA TRP A 440 15.45 -2.53 17.13
C TRP A 440 15.26 -1.33 18.07
N GLY A 441 14.72 -1.57 19.26
CA GLY A 441 14.33 -0.56 20.24
C GLY A 441 15.20 -0.50 21.51
N GLY A 442 16.32 -1.22 21.57
CA GLY A 442 17.12 -1.35 22.80
C GLY A 442 17.74 -0.06 23.36
N ASN A 443 17.73 1.06 22.60
CA ASN A 443 18.20 2.38 23.05
C ASN A 443 17.07 3.44 23.11
N ARG A 444 15.81 3.03 23.00
CA ARG A 444 14.65 3.95 23.03
C ARG A 444 14.42 4.52 24.42
N THR A 445 14.07 5.80 24.48
CA THR A 445 13.80 6.55 25.70
C THR A 445 12.30 6.53 26.05
N PRO A 446 11.90 6.98 27.25
CA PRO A 446 10.48 7.14 27.58
C PRO A 446 9.73 8.03 26.59
N GLU A 447 10.39 9.04 26.02
CA GLU A 447 9.82 9.93 25.01
C GLU A 447 9.55 9.20 23.69
N ASP A 448 10.47 8.31 23.26
CA ASP A 448 10.25 7.45 22.08
C ASP A 448 9.01 6.57 22.29
N HIS A 449 8.85 5.99 23.49
CA HIS A 449 7.68 5.19 23.83
C HIS A 449 6.39 6.00 23.96
N LYS A 450 6.46 7.34 24.02
CA LYS A 450 5.28 8.22 24.09
C LYS A 450 4.81 8.68 22.71
N TYR A 451 5.74 9.04 21.82
CA TYR A 451 5.41 9.72 20.57
C TYR A 451 5.57 8.86 19.31
N ALA A 452 6.40 7.81 19.32
CA ALA A 452 6.54 6.95 18.15
C ALA A 452 5.24 6.23 17.81
N THR A 453 4.96 6.07 16.51
CA THR A 453 3.83 5.31 15.96
C THR A 453 2.48 5.73 16.56
N SER A 454 2.22 7.04 16.50
CA SER A 454 1.08 7.70 17.15
C SER A 454 0.39 8.73 16.24
N ILE A 455 -0.79 9.19 16.65
CA ILE A 455 -1.34 10.48 16.22
C ILE A 455 -1.04 11.51 17.29
N LEU A 456 -0.37 12.59 16.89
CA LEU A 456 -0.06 13.74 17.72
C LEU A 456 -0.98 14.92 17.34
N ALA A 457 -1.71 15.48 18.30
CA ALA A 457 -2.51 16.67 18.11
C ALA A 457 -1.81 17.90 18.71
N LEU A 458 -1.46 18.86 17.86
CA LEU A 458 -0.81 20.12 18.27
C LEU A 458 -1.72 21.31 17.99
N ASP A 459 -1.64 22.31 18.85
CA ASP A 459 -2.15 23.64 18.54
C ASP A 459 -1.34 24.27 17.38
N ALA A 460 -2.01 24.69 16.31
CA ALA A 460 -1.33 25.08 15.06
C ALA A 460 -0.53 26.40 15.19
N THR A 461 -0.97 27.31 16.07
CA THR A 461 -0.28 28.58 16.28
C THR A 461 0.95 28.41 17.18
N THR A 462 0.84 27.61 18.24
CA THR A 462 1.86 27.56 19.30
C THR A 462 2.74 26.30 19.29
N GLY A 463 2.31 25.23 18.62
CA GLY A 463 3.00 23.94 18.63
C GLY A 463 2.84 23.14 19.92
N HIS A 464 2.06 23.63 20.89
CA HIS A 464 1.84 22.92 22.14
C HIS A 464 0.90 21.73 21.95
N MET A 465 1.27 20.62 22.59
CA MET A 465 0.53 19.37 22.51
C MET A 465 -0.82 19.48 23.23
N ARG A 466 -1.87 19.01 22.54
CA ARG A 466 -3.18 18.77 23.16
C ARG A 466 -3.28 17.34 23.69
N TRP A 467 -2.98 16.38 22.84
CA TRP A 467 -2.98 14.96 23.18
C TRP A 467 -2.11 14.18 22.20
N VAL A 468 -1.77 12.94 22.59
CA VAL A 468 -1.09 11.96 21.74
C VAL A 468 -1.75 10.60 21.96
N TYR A 469 -1.94 9.83 20.89
CA TYR A 469 -2.50 8.48 20.94
C TYR A 469 -1.62 7.49 20.17
N GLN A 470 -1.02 6.55 20.87
CA GLN A 470 -0.10 5.55 20.30
C GLN A 470 -0.87 4.30 19.81
N THR A 471 -0.48 3.79 18.64
CA THR A 471 -1.09 2.59 18.03
C THR A 471 -0.20 1.36 18.04
N VAL A 472 1.10 1.53 18.33
CA VAL A 472 2.04 0.42 18.52
C VAL A 472 3.01 0.80 19.64
N HIS A 473 3.04 -0.01 20.69
CA HIS A 473 4.00 0.11 21.77
C HIS A 473 5.37 -0.44 21.34
N ASN A 474 6.41 0.40 21.42
CA ASN A 474 7.78 0.04 21.02
C ASN A 474 7.82 -0.65 19.63
N ASP A 475 7.49 0.08 18.56
CA ASP A 475 7.37 -0.46 17.20
C ASP A 475 8.66 -1.11 16.67
N LEU A 476 8.62 -2.41 16.34
CA LEU A 476 9.74 -3.17 15.80
C LEU A 476 9.49 -3.66 14.36
N TRP A 477 8.52 -3.07 13.67
CA TRP A 477 7.98 -3.56 12.39
C TRP A 477 7.95 -2.52 11.28
N ASP A 478 8.32 -1.27 11.57
CA ASP A 478 8.08 -0.11 10.69
C ASP A 478 6.57 0.00 10.38
N PHE A 479 5.76 0.07 11.44
CA PHE A 479 4.31 0.23 11.40
C PHE A 479 3.87 1.69 11.59
N ASP A 480 4.65 2.61 11.04
CA ASP A 480 4.32 4.04 10.90
C ASP A 480 2.84 4.28 10.57
N ILE A 481 2.29 5.38 11.09
CA ILE A 481 1.01 5.90 10.60
C ILE A 481 1.27 6.56 9.25
N PRO A 482 0.83 5.97 8.12
CA PRO A 482 1.43 6.30 6.83
C PRO A 482 0.64 7.37 6.08
N MET A 483 -0.48 7.87 6.61
CA MET A 483 -1.47 8.61 5.83
C MET A 483 -2.02 9.84 6.54
N GLN A 484 -2.66 10.72 5.75
CA GLN A 484 -3.42 11.86 6.28
C GLN A 484 -4.57 11.40 7.18
N PRO A 485 -4.62 11.81 8.45
CA PRO A 485 -5.79 11.56 9.29
C PRO A 485 -7.02 12.29 8.72
N THR A 486 -8.14 11.61 8.63
CA THR A 486 -9.37 12.13 8.01
C THR A 486 -10.32 12.63 9.08
N LEU A 487 -10.74 13.89 8.98
CA LEU A 487 -11.58 14.56 9.98
C LEU A 487 -13.04 14.53 9.51
N ILE A 488 -13.87 13.73 10.18
CA ILE A 488 -15.28 13.52 9.86
C ILE A 488 -16.14 13.49 11.12
N ASP A 489 -17.43 13.72 10.97
CA ASP A 489 -18.40 13.46 12.02
C ASP A 489 -18.87 12.01 11.94
N VAL A 490 -18.63 11.25 13.00
CA VAL A 490 -19.04 9.84 13.08
C VAL A 490 -20.34 9.69 13.87
N PRO A 491 -21.30 8.89 13.40
CA PRO A 491 -22.51 8.60 14.18
C PRO A 491 -22.19 7.79 15.43
N THR A 492 -22.56 8.30 16.60
CA THR A 492 -22.42 7.61 17.89
C THR A 492 -23.77 7.53 18.62
N ALA A 493 -23.81 6.82 19.75
CA ALA A 493 -25.00 6.76 20.60
C ALA A 493 -25.44 8.15 21.12
N HIS A 494 -24.52 9.12 21.15
CA HIS A 494 -24.77 10.50 21.61
C HIS A 494 -25.02 11.49 20.45
N GLY A 495 -25.22 10.98 19.24
CA GLY A 495 -25.31 11.78 18.02
C GLY A 495 -24.00 11.79 17.22
N ASN A 496 -23.87 12.72 16.29
CA ASN A 496 -22.66 12.87 15.48
C ASN A 496 -21.53 13.48 16.31
N THR A 497 -20.42 12.74 16.45
CA THR A 497 -19.24 13.17 17.21
C THR A 497 -18.10 13.49 16.24
N PRO A 498 -17.43 14.66 16.36
CA PRO A 498 -16.25 14.98 15.55
C PRO A 498 -15.10 14.01 15.84
N ALA A 499 -14.60 13.34 14.80
CA ALA A 499 -13.61 12.29 14.93
C ALA A 499 -12.41 12.48 14.00
N VAL A 500 -11.32 11.87 14.40
CA VAL A 500 -10.11 11.63 13.59
C VAL A 500 -10.11 10.14 13.23
N VAL A 501 -10.21 9.84 11.94
CA VAL A 501 -10.21 8.47 11.41
C VAL A 501 -8.97 8.25 10.56
N PHE A 502 -8.25 7.16 10.82
CA PHE A 502 -7.03 6.83 10.09
C PHE A 502 -6.77 5.33 10.09
N GLY A 503 -6.11 4.87 9.02
CA GLY A 503 -5.63 3.51 8.87
C GLY A 503 -4.14 3.40 9.19
N THR A 504 -3.69 2.19 9.53
CA THR A 504 -2.29 1.90 9.86
C THR A 504 -1.66 0.94 8.84
N LYS A 505 -0.32 0.90 8.79
CA LYS A 505 0.42 -0.15 8.08
C LYS A 505 0.10 -1.55 8.61
N SER A 506 -0.33 -1.67 9.86
CA SER A 506 -0.73 -2.94 10.48
C SER A 506 -2.16 -3.41 10.10
N GLY A 507 -2.83 -2.69 9.18
CA GLY A 507 -4.17 -3.04 8.69
C GLY A 507 -5.29 -2.71 9.68
N GLN A 508 -5.03 -1.88 10.69
CA GLN A 508 -6.00 -1.45 11.70
C GLN A 508 -6.60 -0.09 11.32
N ILE A 509 -7.86 0.14 11.69
CA ILE A 509 -8.51 1.45 11.55
C ILE A 509 -8.86 1.95 12.94
N PHE A 510 -8.41 3.16 13.28
CA PHE A 510 -8.71 3.80 14.55
C PHE A 510 -9.66 4.97 14.32
N VAL A 511 -10.58 5.15 15.27
CA VAL A 511 -11.54 6.26 15.32
C VAL A 511 -11.38 6.91 16.68
N LEU A 512 -10.83 8.11 16.70
CA LEU A 512 -10.59 8.86 17.93
C LEU A 512 -11.49 10.09 17.98
N ASP A 513 -11.92 10.45 19.18
CA ASP A 513 -12.54 11.74 19.44
C ASP A 513 -11.52 12.84 19.14
N ARG A 514 -11.90 13.77 18.27
CA ARG A 514 -11.00 14.78 17.74
C ARG A 514 -10.47 15.74 18.82
N ALA A 515 -11.28 16.02 19.84
CA ALA A 515 -10.93 16.95 20.90
C ALA A 515 -10.02 16.32 21.96
N THR A 516 -10.25 15.05 22.28
CA THR A 516 -9.64 14.39 23.45
C THR A 516 -8.62 13.31 23.09
N GLY A 517 -8.62 12.81 21.85
CA GLY A 517 -7.78 11.69 21.41
C GLY A 517 -8.25 10.32 21.96
N GLN A 518 -9.36 10.26 22.67
CA GLN A 518 -9.89 9.02 23.22
C GLN A 518 -10.56 8.18 22.12
N PRO A 519 -10.40 6.84 22.13
CA PRO A 519 -11.09 5.98 21.17
C PRO A 519 -12.61 6.10 21.25
N LEU A 520 -13.26 6.30 20.10
CA LEU A 520 -14.72 6.22 19.94
C LEU A 520 -15.19 4.81 19.62
N THR A 521 -14.26 3.93 19.24
CA THR A 521 -14.47 2.50 18.99
C THR A 521 -13.64 1.66 19.95
N ASP A 522 -14.08 0.43 20.24
CA ASP A 522 -13.41 -0.48 21.19
C ASP A 522 -11.95 -0.77 20.75
N VAL A 523 -11.00 -0.52 21.65
CA VAL A 523 -9.58 -0.84 21.48
C VAL A 523 -9.14 -1.68 22.67
N LYS A 524 -8.47 -2.81 22.42
CA LYS A 524 -8.02 -3.73 23.45
C LYS A 524 -6.52 -3.91 23.44
N GLU A 525 -5.94 -3.94 24.63
CA GLU A 525 -4.58 -4.41 24.84
C GLU A 525 -4.53 -5.93 24.68
N VAL A 526 -3.85 -6.40 23.62
CA VAL A 526 -3.70 -7.82 23.32
C VAL A 526 -2.28 -8.27 23.68
N PRO A 527 -2.09 -9.36 24.44
CA PRO A 527 -0.77 -9.89 24.74
C PRO A 527 0.01 -10.27 23.48
N VAL A 528 1.29 -9.91 23.43
CA VAL A 528 2.18 -10.26 22.31
C VAL A 528 3.44 -11.00 22.80
N PRO A 529 3.91 -12.02 22.07
CA PRO A 529 5.09 -12.77 22.48
C PRO A 529 6.38 -11.97 22.28
N LYS A 530 7.32 -12.14 23.20
CA LYS A 530 8.68 -11.61 23.06
C LYS A 530 9.47 -12.46 22.05
N ALA A 531 10.42 -11.85 21.37
CA ALA A 531 11.45 -12.57 20.61
C ALA A 531 12.73 -12.73 21.45
N ASN A 532 13.88 -12.96 20.82
CA ASN A 532 15.10 -13.42 21.47
C ASN A 532 16.29 -12.44 21.38
N ILE A 533 16.06 -11.19 21.00
CA ILE A 533 17.09 -10.13 21.05
C ILE A 533 17.35 -9.72 22.52
N PRO A 534 18.57 -9.85 23.05
CA PRO A 534 18.92 -9.38 24.39
C PRO A 534 18.77 -7.87 24.53
N ASN A 535 18.32 -7.42 25.70
CA ASN A 535 18.10 -6.01 26.06
C ASN A 535 17.09 -5.27 25.17
N GLU A 536 16.32 -5.97 24.34
CA GLU A 536 15.18 -5.38 23.63
C GLU A 536 14.01 -5.18 24.59
N HIS A 537 13.39 -4.01 24.54
CA HIS A 537 12.30 -3.61 25.42
C HIS A 537 10.95 -4.07 24.87
N TYR A 538 10.78 -5.38 24.65
CA TYR A 538 9.52 -5.92 24.13
C TYR A 538 8.33 -5.52 25.01
N SER A 539 7.33 -4.85 24.41
CA SER A 539 6.07 -4.55 25.08
C SER A 539 5.32 -5.85 25.41
N PRO A 540 4.69 -5.97 26.60
CA PRO A 540 3.88 -7.14 26.94
C PRO A 540 2.56 -7.21 26.16
N THR A 541 2.04 -6.06 25.71
CA THR A 541 0.77 -5.95 24.98
C THR A 541 0.89 -4.97 23.81
N GLN A 542 -0.09 -5.01 22.91
CA GLN A 542 -0.28 -4.03 21.85
C GLN A 542 -1.76 -3.61 21.78
N PRO A 543 -2.06 -2.33 21.49
CA PRO A 543 -3.43 -1.90 21.26
C PRO A 543 -3.92 -2.41 19.91
N VAL A 544 -5.11 -3.01 19.90
CA VAL A 544 -5.78 -3.53 18.70
C VAL A 544 -7.17 -2.93 18.61
N SER A 545 -7.50 -2.32 17.47
CA SER A 545 -8.81 -1.71 17.22
C SER A 545 -9.83 -2.79 16.87
N VAL A 546 -10.42 -3.39 17.89
CA VAL A 546 -11.39 -4.50 17.75
C VAL A 546 -12.81 -4.02 17.41
N GLY A 547 -13.10 -2.73 17.62
CA GLY A 547 -14.37 -2.11 17.28
C GLY A 547 -14.50 -1.73 15.81
N MET A 548 -13.40 -1.77 15.05
CA MET A 548 -13.35 -1.53 13.60
C MET A 548 -12.84 -2.79 12.88
N PRO A 549 -13.16 -2.96 11.58
CA PRO A 549 -12.66 -4.11 10.83
C PRO A 549 -11.15 -3.99 10.57
N GLN A 550 -10.44 -5.10 10.71
CA GLN A 550 -9.06 -5.23 10.28
C GLN A 550 -9.02 -5.56 8.78
N ILE A 551 -8.24 -4.80 8.01
CA ILE A 551 -8.14 -4.93 6.56
C ILE A 551 -6.84 -5.64 6.18
N GLY A 552 -6.94 -6.77 5.50
CA GLY A 552 -5.83 -7.45 4.83
C GLY A 552 -4.71 -8.01 5.70
N ALA A 553 -4.83 -7.91 7.03
CA ALA A 553 -3.78 -8.20 8.00
C ALA A 553 -4.13 -9.34 8.99
N GLY A 554 -5.14 -10.17 8.66
CA GLY A 554 -5.51 -11.32 9.48
C GLY A 554 -4.37 -12.35 9.64
N PRO A 555 -4.41 -13.19 10.69
CA PRO A 555 -3.36 -14.18 10.93
C PRO A 555 -3.30 -15.20 9.79
N LEU A 556 -2.10 -15.39 9.24
CA LEU A 556 -1.83 -16.43 8.24
C LEU A 556 -1.71 -17.82 8.87
N SER A 557 -2.17 -18.81 8.13
CA SER A 557 -1.98 -20.23 8.39
C SER A 557 -1.29 -20.91 7.20
N GLU A 558 -0.87 -22.16 7.38
CA GLU A 558 -0.31 -22.95 6.28
C GLU A 558 -1.31 -23.14 5.12
N ALA A 559 -2.61 -23.18 5.42
CA ALA A 559 -3.67 -23.31 4.42
C ALA A 559 -3.76 -22.09 3.48
N ASP A 560 -3.35 -20.91 3.97
CA ASP A 560 -3.31 -19.68 3.18
C ASP A 560 -2.15 -19.65 2.18
N MET A 561 -1.23 -20.62 2.24
CA MET A 561 -0.17 -20.73 1.26
C MET A 561 -0.75 -21.17 -0.07
N TRP A 562 -0.66 -20.26 -1.03
CA TRP A 562 -1.19 -20.42 -2.36
C TRP A 562 -0.11 -20.95 -3.28
N GLY A 563 0.81 -20.11 -3.77
CA GLY A 563 1.54 -20.44 -5.00
C GLY A 563 0.56 -20.65 -6.17
N ALA A 564 0.83 -20.10 -7.35
CA ALA A 564 -0.09 -20.23 -8.47
C ALA A 564 -0.37 -21.70 -8.87
N THR A 565 0.50 -22.64 -8.50
CA THR A 565 0.36 -24.08 -8.75
C THR A 565 0.66 -24.92 -7.49
N PRO A 566 0.37 -26.23 -7.47
CA PRO A 566 0.65 -27.04 -6.29
C PRO A 566 2.16 -27.24 -6.03
N PHE A 567 3.03 -26.90 -7.00
CA PHE A 567 4.49 -26.98 -6.85
C PHE A 567 5.02 -25.84 -5.97
N ASP A 568 4.73 -24.61 -6.36
CA ASP A 568 5.07 -23.42 -5.60
C ASP A 568 4.24 -23.30 -4.33
N GLN A 569 3.04 -23.88 -4.27
CA GLN A 569 2.32 -24.08 -3.02
C GLN A 569 3.16 -24.82 -1.97
N LEU A 570 3.71 -25.99 -2.33
CA LEU A 570 4.54 -26.78 -1.43
C LEU A 570 5.77 -25.98 -0.98
N ALA A 571 6.43 -25.28 -1.91
CA ALA A 571 7.56 -24.41 -1.59
C ALA A 571 7.17 -23.29 -0.60
N CYS A 572 6.02 -22.65 -0.80
CA CYS A 572 5.51 -21.61 0.08
C CYS A 572 5.15 -22.14 1.47
N ARG A 573 4.56 -23.34 1.58
CA ARG A 573 4.30 -24.00 2.86
C ARG A 573 5.56 -24.32 3.63
N ILE A 574 6.56 -24.87 2.94
CA ILE A 574 7.87 -25.13 3.52
C ILE A 574 8.47 -23.82 4.02
N SER A 575 8.46 -22.77 3.20
CA SER A 575 8.99 -21.46 3.58
C SER A 575 8.26 -20.91 4.82
N PHE A 576 6.92 -20.91 4.83
CA PHE A 576 6.11 -20.47 5.95
C PHE A 576 6.45 -21.22 7.25
N ARG A 577 6.50 -22.56 7.20
CA ARG A 577 6.81 -23.41 8.37
C ARG A 577 8.27 -23.35 8.82
N SER A 578 9.17 -22.88 7.95
CA SER A 578 10.57 -22.64 8.30
C SER A 578 10.79 -21.31 9.04
N MET A 579 9.74 -20.50 9.23
CA MET A 579 9.80 -19.19 9.86
C MET A 579 8.92 -19.15 11.10
N ARG A 580 9.30 -18.30 12.07
CA ARG A 580 8.42 -17.96 13.18
C ARG A 580 7.35 -16.99 12.68
N TYR A 581 6.09 -17.32 12.97
CA TYR A 581 4.94 -16.44 12.76
C TYR A 581 3.92 -16.68 13.87
N THR A 582 3.66 -15.65 14.66
CA THR A 582 2.73 -15.65 15.80
C THR A 582 1.59 -14.64 15.59
N GLY A 583 1.37 -14.19 14.35
CA GLY A 583 0.40 -13.16 13.99
C GLY A 583 1.03 -11.81 13.66
N LEU A 584 0.22 -10.75 13.68
CA LEU A 584 0.57 -9.39 13.26
C LEU A 584 1.85 -8.86 13.94
N PHE A 585 1.96 -9.06 15.25
CA PHE A 585 3.09 -8.59 16.07
C PHE A 585 4.15 -9.68 16.27
N THR A 586 4.52 -10.39 15.20
CA THR A 586 5.67 -11.31 15.24
C THR A 586 6.96 -10.49 15.28
N ALA A 587 7.53 -10.28 16.47
CA ALA A 587 8.72 -9.44 16.61
C ALA A 587 9.96 -10.03 15.91
N PRO A 588 10.86 -9.20 15.35
CA PRO A 588 12.11 -9.64 14.75
C PRO A 588 13.01 -10.33 15.78
N GLY A 589 13.77 -11.33 15.35
CA GLY A 589 14.68 -12.11 16.18
C GLY A 589 15.90 -12.59 15.42
N THR A 590 16.76 -13.39 16.07
CA THR A 590 17.90 -14.04 15.40
C THR A 590 17.50 -15.24 14.54
N ASP A 591 16.30 -15.77 14.77
CA ASP A 591 15.59 -16.66 13.87
C ASP A 591 14.89 -15.87 12.74
N THR A 592 14.47 -16.57 11.69
CA THR A 592 13.70 -15.92 10.61
C THR A 592 12.25 -15.75 11.04
N SER A 593 11.80 -14.50 11.13
CA SER A 593 10.42 -14.13 11.48
C SER A 593 9.68 -13.55 10.28
N LEU A 594 8.42 -13.95 10.09
CA LEU A 594 7.53 -13.36 9.08
C LEU A 594 6.75 -12.18 9.68
N SER A 595 6.74 -11.05 8.97
CA SER A 595 5.88 -9.89 9.22
C SER A 595 4.81 -9.84 8.11
N PHE A 596 3.55 -9.83 8.51
CA PHE A 596 2.40 -9.76 7.60
C PHE A 596 1.28 -8.89 8.18
N PRO A 597 0.92 -7.77 7.54
CA PRO A 597 1.63 -7.15 6.41
C PRO A 597 3.06 -6.78 6.81
N GLY A 598 3.98 -6.77 5.83
CA GLY A 598 5.33 -6.30 6.07
C GLY A 598 5.40 -4.78 6.16
N SER A 599 6.61 -4.24 6.33
CA SER A 599 6.87 -2.79 6.46
C SER A 599 6.43 -1.92 5.25
N LEU A 600 6.24 -2.53 4.08
CA LEU A 600 5.66 -1.85 2.91
C LEU A 600 4.18 -1.48 3.16
N GLY A 601 3.57 -2.09 4.17
CA GLY A 601 2.29 -1.70 4.75
C GLY A 601 1.13 -2.62 4.40
N GLY A 602 0.02 -2.36 5.07
CA GLY A 602 -1.34 -2.67 4.71
C GLY A 602 -1.95 -1.47 3.98
N MET A 603 -2.56 -0.56 4.74
CA MET A 603 -2.91 0.77 4.22
C MET A 603 -1.67 1.67 4.21
N ASN A 604 -1.59 2.62 3.27
CA ASN A 604 -0.42 3.47 3.08
C ASN A 604 -0.82 4.93 2.75
N TRP A 605 0.11 5.74 2.27
CA TRP A 605 0.04 7.21 2.16
C TRP A 605 -1.10 7.82 1.36
N GLY A 606 -1.79 7.03 0.54
CA GLY A 606 -2.95 7.47 -0.24
C GLY A 606 -4.10 8.03 0.60
N GLY A 607 -4.22 7.57 1.86
CA GLY A 607 -5.28 8.01 2.77
C GLY A 607 -6.65 7.41 2.47
N ILE A 608 -7.63 7.85 3.24
CA ILE A 608 -9.01 7.38 3.20
C ILE A 608 -9.85 8.45 2.48
N SER A 609 -10.79 8.01 1.64
CA SER A 609 -11.87 8.88 1.14
C SER A 609 -13.18 8.55 1.84
N THR A 610 -14.07 9.53 1.94
CA THR A 610 -15.33 9.38 2.68
C THR A 610 -16.53 9.76 1.84
N ASP A 611 -17.67 9.13 2.11
CA ASP A 611 -18.98 9.56 1.66
C ASP A 611 -19.76 10.00 2.91
N PRO A 612 -19.78 11.32 3.21
CA PRO A 612 -20.45 11.83 4.40
C PRO A 612 -21.98 11.68 4.32
N ASP A 613 -22.55 11.59 3.11
CA ASP A 613 -24.00 11.46 2.93
C ASP A 613 -24.48 10.04 3.32
N ASN A 614 -23.65 9.02 3.06
CA ASN A 614 -23.96 7.62 3.37
C ASN A 614 -23.22 7.07 4.61
N HIS A 615 -22.35 7.88 5.23
CA HIS A 615 -21.45 7.48 6.32
C HIS A 615 -20.52 6.32 5.95
N TYR A 616 -19.98 6.33 4.74
CA TYR A 616 -18.99 5.35 4.31
C TYR A 616 -17.58 5.93 4.35
N ILE A 617 -16.62 5.07 4.69
CA ILE A 617 -15.21 5.30 4.36
C ILE A 617 -14.75 4.27 3.34
N PHE A 618 -13.87 4.68 2.44
CA PHE A 618 -13.26 3.83 1.43
C PHE A 618 -11.76 3.73 1.63
N VAL A 619 -11.29 2.49 1.63
CA VAL A 619 -9.93 2.15 2.01
C VAL A 619 -9.35 1.17 1.00
N ASN A 620 -8.17 1.47 0.49
CA ASN A 620 -7.37 0.51 -0.25
C ASN A 620 -6.19 -0.01 0.58
N ASP A 621 -5.82 -1.27 0.34
CA ASP A 621 -4.73 -1.94 1.05
C ASP A 621 -3.80 -2.71 0.10
N MET A 622 -2.62 -3.02 0.63
CA MET A 622 -1.71 -4.01 0.07
C MET A 622 -1.49 -5.15 1.06
N ARG A 623 -1.38 -6.37 0.56
CA ARG A 623 -1.23 -7.58 1.37
C ARG A 623 0.05 -8.28 0.95
N LEU A 624 1.18 -7.79 1.43
CA LEU A 624 2.52 -8.31 1.12
C LEU A 624 3.28 -8.67 2.39
N GLY A 625 3.70 -9.93 2.51
CA GLY A 625 4.55 -10.38 3.61
C GLY A 625 6.03 -10.05 3.38
N LEU A 626 6.74 -9.71 4.45
CA LEU A 626 8.19 -9.59 4.47
C LEU A 626 8.74 -10.47 5.59
N TRP A 627 9.79 -11.23 5.33
CA TRP A 627 10.50 -11.93 6.38
C TRP A 627 11.79 -11.19 6.75
N VAL A 628 12.15 -11.28 8.03
CA VAL A 628 13.28 -10.57 8.64
C VAL A 628 14.08 -11.55 9.50
N ARG A 629 15.40 -11.38 9.52
CA ARG A 629 16.31 -12.08 10.45
C ARG A 629 17.44 -11.15 10.90
N MET A 630 17.61 -11.04 12.20
CA MET A 630 18.69 -10.28 12.83
C MET A 630 19.94 -11.16 12.94
N VAL A 631 21.06 -10.69 12.40
CA VAL A 631 22.36 -11.39 12.44
C VAL A 631 23.26 -10.62 13.38
N LYS A 632 23.71 -11.29 14.46
CA LYS A 632 24.64 -10.68 15.42
C LYS A 632 25.98 -10.40 14.73
N THR A 633 26.46 -9.17 14.83
CA THR A 633 27.77 -8.78 14.31
C THR A 633 28.84 -9.04 15.37
N ALA A 634 30.04 -9.49 15.00
CA ALA A 634 31.14 -9.80 15.92
C ALA A 634 31.73 -8.57 16.65
N ALA A 635 31.41 -7.37 16.17
CA ALA A 635 31.68 -6.07 16.79
C ALA A 635 30.53 -5.11 16.45
N PRO A 636 30.26 -4.05 17.26
CA PRO A 636 29.36 -2.98 16.83
C PRO A 636 29.86 -2.44 15.49
N ALA A 637 29.01 -2.49 14.46
CA ALA A 637 29.43 -2.13 13.12
C ALA A 637 29.90 -0.66 13.10
N PRO A 638 31.12 -0.37 12.62
CA PRO A 638 31.51 1.02 12.38
C PRO A 638 30.50 1.64 11.41
N THR A 639 30.12 2.88 11.67
CA THR A 639 29.22 3.68 10.84
C THR A 639 29.77 3.71 9.42
N PRO A 640 29.09 3.16 8.40
CA PRO A 640 29.55 3.34 7.02
C PRO A 640 29.49 4.83 6.72
N SER A 641 30.64 5.44 6.45
CA SER A 641 30.69 6.78 5.90
C SER A 641 29.97 6.74 4.55
N ALA A 642 29.16 7.76 4.25
CA ALA A 642 28.50 7.89 2.96
C ALA A 642 29.57 7.85 1.84
N GLY A 643 29.79 6.67 1.24
CA GLY A 643 30.76 6.46 0.17
C GLY A 643 31.75 5.29 0.32
N GLN A 644 31.77 4.53 1.42
CA GLN A 644 32.71 3.40 1.55
C GLN A 644 32.00 2.04 1.63
N SER A 645 32.09 1.27 0.55
CA SER A 645 31.81 -0.17 0.51
C SER A 645 33.05 -0.95 0.99
N GLU A 646 33.13 -1.30 2.27
CA GLU A 646 34.21 -2.17 2.77
C GLU A 646 33.92 -3.65 2.49
N LYS A 647 34.97 -4.35 2.03
CA LYS A 647 34.99 -5.76 1.65
C LYS A 647 35.08 -6.64 2.90
N VAL A 648 34.07 -7.47 3.13
CA VAL A 648 34.19 -8.69 3.95
C VAL A 648 33.70 -9.87 3.13
N GLU A 649 34.45 -10.97 3.18
CA GLU A 649 34.37 -12.15 2.32
C GLU A 649 32.99 -12.84 2.29
N THR A 650 32.20 -12.50 1.29
CA THR A 650 31.39 -13.40 0.43
C THR A 650 30.67 -12.48 -0.55
N GLY A 651 31.16 -12.44 -1.80
CA GLY A 651 30.80 -11.42 -2.78
C GLY A 651 29.29 -11.21 -2.96
N LYS A 652 28.82 -10.04 -2.49
CA LYS A 652 27.60 -9.25 -2.81
C LYS A 652 27.03 -8.64 -1.52
N THR A 653 27.55 -7.49 -1.09
CA THR A 653 26.92 -6.67 -0.04
C THR A 653 26.58 -5.28 -0.55
N GLY A 654 25.34 -4.84 -0.31
CA GLY A 654 24.92 -3.44 -0.42
C GLY A 654 24.78 -2.84 0.98
N SER A 655 24.99 -1.52 1.10
CA SER A 655 24.70 -0.77 2.33
C SER A 655 23.21 -0.42 2.43
N ALA A 656 22.67 -0.27 3.65
CA ALA A 656 21.33 0.27 3.84
C ALA A 656 21.29 1.69 3.27
N SER A 657 20.53 1.90 2.20
CA SER A 657 20.48 3.20 1.51
C SER A 657 19.50 4.18 2.16
N GLY A 658 18.69 3.72 3.12
CA GLY A 658 17.50 4.46 3.54
C GLY A 658 16.31 4.29 2.58
N GLY A 659 16.42 3.46 1.54
CA GLY A 659 15.33 3.18 0.61
C GLY A 659 14.32 2.16 1.13
N GLU A 660 13.14 2.09 0.50
CA GLU A 660 12.16 1.03 0.70
C GLU A 660 12.46 -0.24 -0.13
N ALA A 661 13.44 -0.19 -1.04
CA ALA A 661 13.84 -1.36 -1.80
C ALA A 661 14.37 -2.47 -0.88
N ILE A 662 14.03 -3.69 -1.24
CA ILE A 662 14.39 -4.90 -0.50
C ILE A 662 15.90 -5.19 -0.58
N ASN A 663 16.44 -5.78 0.48
CA ASN A 663 17.82 -6.28 0.53
C ASN A 663 17.98 -7.63 -0.20
N ALA A 664 17.09 -7.95 -1.14
CA ALA A 664 17.07 -9.23 -1.84
C ALA A 664 18.38 -9.44 -2.60
N GLY A 665 19.17 -10.44 -2.16
CA GLY A 665 20.47 -10.74 -2.75
C GLY A 665 21.62 -9.83 -2.30
N MET A 666 21.40 -8.90 -1.36
CA MET A 666 22.43 -8.01 -0.78
C MET A 666 23.08 -8.54 0.51
N GLY A 667 22.70 -9.75 0.97
CA GLY A 667 23.20 -10.33 2.21
C GLY A 667 22.64 -9.64 3.46
N ALA A 668 23.35 -9.78 4.60
CA ALA A 668 23.01 -9.09 5.83
C ALA A 668 23.51 -7.64 5.76
N VAL A 669 22.61 -6.68 5.96
CA VAL A 669 22.91 -5.25 5.89
C VAL A 669 23.11 -4.70 7.30
N PRO A 670 24.26 -4.08 7.63
CA PRO A 670 24.51 -3.56 8.98
C PRO A 670 23.49 -2.51 9.41
N LEU A 671 23.00 -2.60 10.64
CA LEU A 671 22.22 -1.55 11.30
C LEU A 671 23.19 -0.75 12.20
N GLY A 672 23.63 0.41 11.73
CA GLY A 672 24.70 1.18 12.36
C GLY A 672 24.39 1.53 13.81
N GLY A 673 25.37 1.38 14.70
CA GLY A 673 25.19 1.64 16.13
C GLY A 673 24.34 0.59 16.88
N THR A 674 23.96 -0.51 16.23
CA THR A 674 23.40 -1.70 16.87
C THR A 674 24.42 -2.86 16.84
N PRO A 675 24.26 -3.90 17.68
CA PRO A 675 25.06 -5.13 17.57
C PRO A 675 24.55 -6.09 16.47
N TYR A 676 23.73 -5.61 15.53
CA TYR A 676 23.04 -6.43 14.53
C TYR A 676 23.20 -5.93 13.09
N SER A 677 23.12 -6.87 12.17
CA SER A 677 22.81 -6.66 10.76
C SER A 677 21.45 -7.31 10.45
N VAL A 678 20.75 -6.85 9.42
CA VAL A 678 19.44 -7.38 9.05
C VAL A 678 19.45 -8.03 7.68
N VAL A 679 18.82 -9.21 7.58
CA VAL A 679 18.43 -9.82 6.30
C VAL A 679 16.91 -9.68 6.17
N LYS A 680 16.44 -9.11 5.06
CA LYS A 680 15.02 -8.87 4.81
C LYS A 680 14.67 -9.13 3.35
N ASN A 681 13.56 -9.82 3.09
CA ASN A 681 13.06 -10.05 1.74
C ASN A 681 11.53 -10.22 1.70
N ARG A 682 10.95 -10.14 0.49
CA ARG A 682 9.53 -10.42 0.25
C ARG A 682 9.24 -11.90 0.45
N PHE A 683 8.05 -12.18 0.96
CA PHE A 683 7.54 -13.53 1.10
C PHE A 683 6.94 -14.03 -0.22
N MET A 684 7.82 -14.50 -1.10
CA MET A 684 7.51 -14.90 -2.47
C MET A 684 7.90 -16.35 -2.71
N SER A 685 7.21 -17.01 -3.64
CA SER A 685 7.58 -18.31 -4.18
C SER A 685 8.86 -18.23 -5.03
N PRO A 686 9.46 -19.37 -5.41
CA PRO A 686 10.55 -19.40 -6.38
C PRO A 686 10.23 -18.72 -7.72
N LEU A 687 8.94 -18.63 -8.09
CA LEU A 687 8.45 -17.96 -9.30
C LEU A 687 8.27 -16.43 -9.13
N GLN A 688 8.67 -15.86 -7.99
CA GLN A 688 8.43 -14.45 -7.64
C GLN A 688 6.93 -14.09 -7.64
N ILE A 689 6.10 -15.00 -7.14
CA ILE A 689 4.66 -14.77 -6.88
C ILE A 689 4.46 -14.74 -5.36
N PRO A 690 3.66 -13.83 -4.77
CA PRO A 690 3.45 -13.83 -3.32
C PRO A 690 2.93 -15.17 -2.82
N CYS A 691 3.45 -15.62 -1.68
CA CYS A 691 3.19 -16.97 -1.20
C CYS A 691 1.79 -17.16 -0.58
N GLN A 692 1.23 -16.11 0.01
CA GLN A 692 -0.13 -16.10 0.54
C GLN A 692 -1.18 -16.10 -0.57
N LYS A 693 -2.41 -16.50 -0.26
CA LYS A 693 -3.53 -16.45 -1.20
C LYS A 693 -3.92 -15.02 -1.59
N PRO A 694 -4.32 -14.79 -2.85
CA PRO A 694 -4.91 -13.52 -3.27
C PRO A 694 -6.29 -13.28 -2.64
N PRO A 695 -6.78 -12.03 -2.60
CA PRO A 695 -6.21 -10.86 -3.26
C PRO A 695 -4.97 -10.27 -2.58
N PHE A 696 -4.04 -9.72 -3.37
CA PHE A 696 -2.85 -9.02 -2.85
C PHE A 696 -3.07 -7.52 -2.61
N GLY A 697 -4.24 -7.01 -2.98
CA GLY A 697 -4.71 -5.68 -2.65
C GLY A 697 -6.20 -5.54 -2.97
N THR A 698 -6.91 -4.77 -2.15
CA THR A 698 -8.36 -4.58 -2.27
C THR A 698 -8.76 -3.12 -2.15
N LEU A 699 -10.00 -2.83 -2.54
CA LEU A 699 -10.74 -1.64 -2.18
C LEU A 699 -11.92 -2.09 -1.33
N SER A 700 -12.16 -1.40 -0.22
CA SER A 700 -13.19 -1.74 0.76
C SER A 700 -14.03 -0.53 1.10
N ALA A 701 -15.34 -0.72 1.25
CA ALA A 701 -16.23 0.25 1.91
C ALA A 701 -16.60 -0.23 3.30
N ILE A 702 -16.57 0.68 4.27
CA ILE A 702 -16.93 0.41 5.66
C ILE A 702 -18.04 1.39 6.06
N ASP A 703 -19.13 0.86 6.62
CA ASP A 703 -20.21 1.69 7.16
C ASP A 703 -19.85 2.16 8.57
N MET A 704 -19.71 3.47 8.76
CA MET A 704 -19.31 4.09 10.02
C MET A 704 -20.41 4.11 11.09
N ARG A 705 -21.64 3.71 10.77
CA ARG A 705 -22.72 3.47 11.76
C ARG A 705 -22.65 2.08 12.34
N THR A 706 -22.27 1.09 11.53
CA THR A 706 -22.26 -0.33 11.94
C THR A 706 -20.86 -0.88 12.20
N HIS A 707 -19.82 -0.17 11.77
CA HIS A 707 -18.42 -0.55 11.80
C HIS A 707 -18.14 -1.87 11.07
N LYS A 708 -18.86 -2.14 9.98
CA LYS A 708 -18.72 -3.36 9.17
C LYS A 708 -18.31 -3.05 7.75
N ILE A 709 -17.55 -3.97 7.16
CA ILE A 709 -17.26 -3.96 5.72
C ILE A 709 -18.58 -4.21 4.98
N VAL A 710 -18.97 -3.26 4.13
CA VAL A 710 -20.15 -3.36 3.26
C VAL A 710 -19.81 -4.20 2.03
N TRP A 711 -18.65 -3.94 1.45
CA TRP A 711 -18.08 -4.71 0.33
C TRP A 711 -16.55 -4.59 0.36
N GLN A 712 -15.89 -5.60 -0.21
CA GLN A 712 -14.45 -5.63 -0.42
C GLN A 712 -14.14 -6.36 -1.73
N VAL A 713 -13.45 -5.70 -2.65
CA VAL A 713 -13.20 -6.21 -4.01
C VAL A 713 -11.71 -6.18 -4.36
N PRO A 714 -11.20 -7.15 -5.14
CA PRO A 714 -9.84 -7.09 -5.67
C PRO A 714 -9.68 -5.91 -6.64
N VAL A 715 -8.54 -5.23 -6.60
CA VAL A 715 -8.25 -4.12 -7.52
C VAL A 715 -6.97 -4.41 -8.31
N GLY A 716 -7.06 -4.28 -9.63
CA GLY A 716 -5.92 -4.51 -10.53
C GLY A 716 -5.78 -5.97 -10.97
N THR A 717 -5.09 -6.11 -12.10
CA THR A 717 -4.87 -7.38 -12.80
C THR A 717 -3.38 -7.63 -13.04
N VAL A 718 -3.04 -8.82 -13.54
CA VAL A 718 -1.69 -9.14 -14.00
C VAL A 718 -1.41 -8.69 -15.45
N GLN A 719 -2.20 -7.78 -16.04
CA GLN A 719 -2.04 -7.43 -17.46
C GLN A 719 -0.62 -6.92 -17.78
N ASP A 720 -0.04 -6.11 -16.90
CA ASP A 720 1.27 -5.45 -17.10
C ASP A 720 2.32 -5.88 -16.06
N THR A 721 2.11 -7.04 -15.42
CA THR A 721 3.02 -7.61 -14.41
C THR A 721 2.87 -9.13 -14.33
N GLY A 722 3.77 -9.83 -13.64
CA GLY A 722 3.72 -11.29 -13.54
C GLY A 722 4.99 -11.93 -12.97
N PRO A 723 5.10 -13.27 -13.06
CA PRO A 723 6.26 -14.00 -12.59
C PRO A 723 7.56 -13.43 -13.16
N PHE A 724 8.55 -13.23 -12.29
CA PHE A 724 9.84 -12.62 -12.64
C PHE A 724 9.74 -11.21 -13.28
N GLY A 725 8.62 -10.50 -13.11
CA GLY A 725 8.39 -9.18 -13.71
C GLY A 725 7.95 -9.24 -15.18
N ILE A 726 7.63 -10.42 -15.71
CA ILE A 726 7.16 -10.58 -17.09
C ILE A 726 5.68 -10.17 -17.17
N LYS A 727 5.35 -9.27 -18.11
CA LYS A 727 3.97 -8.85 -18.36
C LYS A 727 3.15 -10.03 -18.90
N MET A 728 2.08 -10.41 -18.20
CA MET A 728 1.27 -11.56 -18.62
C MET A 728 0.31 -11.25 -19.78
N HIS A 729 0.02 -9.98 -20.04
CA HIS A 729 -1.00 -9.53 -21.00
C HIS A 729 -2.39 -10.14 -20.76
N ALA A 730 -2.65 -10.60 -19.52
CA ALA A 730 -3.89 -11.24 -19.11
C ALA A 730 -4.62 -10.41 -18.06
N LYS A 731 -5.92 -10.19 -18.26
CA LYS A 731 -6.76 -9.36 -17.37
C LYS A 731 -7.32 -10.14 -16.17
N MET A 732 -6.52 -11.00 -15.56
CA MET A 732 -6.96 -11.78 -14.39
C MET A 732 -6.98 -10.88 -13.15
N PRO A 733 -8.15 -10.60 -12.53
CA PRO A 733 -8.32 -9.65 -11.43
C PRO A 733 -7.94 -10.28 -10.09
N ILE A 734 -6.65 -10.61 -9.95
CA ILE A 734 -6.11 -11.24 -8.75
C ILE A 734 -5.99 -10.28 -7.56
N GLY A 735 -6.25 -8.98 -7.75
CA GLY A 735 -6.05 -7.94 -6.74
C GLY A 735 -4.57 -7.69 -6.54
N MET A 736 -4.03 -6.66 -7.18
CA MET A 736 -2.62 -6.29 -7.06
C MET A 736 -2.41 -5.34 -5.88
N PRO A 737 -1.21 -5.35 -5.24
CA PRO A 737 -0.86 -4.37 -4.21
C PRO A 737 -1.16 -2.96 -4.68
N THR A 738 -2.00 -2.24 -3.92
CA THR A 738 -2.43 -0.90 -4.28
C THR A 738 -1.56 0.15 -3.60
N LEU A 739 -1.20 1.21 -4.33
CA LEU A 739 -0.50 2.37 -3.76
C LEU A 739 -0.99 3.65 -4.43
N GLY A 740 -1.46 4.59 -3.62
CA GLY A 740 -2.11 5.82 -4.06
C GLY A 740 -3.45 6.03 -3.36
N GLY A 741 -3.99 7.24 -3.47
CA GLY A 741 -5.24 7.64 -2.82
C GLY A 741 -6.50 7.22 -3.59
N THR A 742 -7.63 7.25 -2.89
CA THR A 742 -8.96 7.13 -3.48
C THR A 742 -9.67 8.48 -3.50
N LEU A 743 -10.60 8.65 -4.43
CA LEU A 743 -11.50 9.80 -4.51
C LEU A 743 -12.94 9.32 -4.43
N ALA A 744 -13.69 9.79 -3.44
CA ALA A 744 -15.13 9.58 -3.38
C ALA A 744 -15.87 10.79 -3.96
N THR A 745 -17.00 10.55 -4.61
CA THR A 745 -17.82 11.62 -5.22
C THR A 745 -19.27 11.48 -4.80
N LYS A 746 -19.98 12.62 -4.71
CA LYS A 746 -21.41 12.67 -4.45
C LYS A 746 -22.24 11.94 -5.52
N GLY A 747 -21.69 11.79 -6.72
CA GLY A 747 -22.26 10.95 -7.78
C GLY A 747 -22.31 9.44 -7.47
N GLY A 748 -21.92 9.01 -6.27
CA GLY A 748 -21.99 7.61 -5.83
C GLY A 748 -20.89 6.75 -6.42
N LEU A 749 -19.71 7.34 -6.64
CA LEU A 749 -18.56 6.70 -7.27
C LEU A 749 -17.29 6.86 -6.42
N VAL A 750 -16.43 5.85 -6.47
CA VAL A 750 -15.09 5.84 -5.87
C VAL A 750 -14.05 5.58 -6.95
N PHE A 751 -13.11 6.50 -7.13
CA PHE A 751 -12.04 6.41 -8.13
C PHE A 751 -10.71 5.98 -7.51
N ILE A 752 -9.95 5.18 -8.26
CA ILE A 752 -8.58 4.76 -7.91
C ILE A 752 -7.75 4.46 -9.16
N ALA A 753 -6.48 4.88 -9.15
CA ALA A 753 -5.51 4.60 -10.21
C ALA A 753 -4.30 3.77 -9.75
N GLY A 754 -4.15 3.59 -8.42
CA GLY A 754 -2.97 3.05 -7.73
C GLY A 754 -2.67 1.56 -7.93
N THR A 755 -2.72 1.07 -9.17
CA THR A 755 -2.54 -0.35 -9.53
C THR A 755 -1.51 -0.53 -10.64
N GLN A 756 -1.00 -1.75 -10.77
CA GLN A 756 0.11 -2.08 -11.68
C GLN A 756 -0.31 -2.33 -13.13
N ASP A 757 -1.61 -2.31 -13.46
CA ASP A 757 -2.13 -2.55 -14.82
C ASP A 757 -2.64 -1.29 -15.53
N TYR A 758 -2.31 -0.13 -14.97
CA TYR A 758 -2.36 1.19 -15.60
C TYR A 758 -3.78 1.61 -15.99
N TYR A 759 -4.75 1.43 -15.09
CA TYR A 759 -6.10 1.99 -15.29
C TYR A 759 -6.45 2.96 -14.17
N LEU A 760 -7.11 4.05 -14.54
CA LEU A 760 -8.01 4.78 -13.65
C LEU A 760 -9.35 4.04 -13.67
N ARG A 761 -9.88 3.69 -12.50
CA ARG A 761 -11.15 2.97 -12.34
C ARG A 761 -12.15 3.79 -11.55
N ALA A 762 -13.44 3.56 -11.82
CA ALA A 762 -14.54 4.00 -10.98
C ALA A 762 -15.32 2.77 -10.49
N PHE A 763 -15.56 2.72 -9.19
CA PHE A 763 -16.40 1.73 -8.52
C PHE A 763 -17.68 2.40 -8.04
N ASP A 764 -18.79 1.68 -8.12
CA ASP A 764 -20.02 2.07 -7.45
C ASP A 764 -19.81 2.07 -5.92
N SER A 765 -20.08 3.20 -5.27
CA SER A 765 -19.79 3.38 -3.84
C SER A 765 -20.61 2.46 -2.93
N ALA A 766 -21.79 2.01 -3.35
CA ALA A 766 -22.69 1.19 -2.55
C ALA A 766 -22.44 -0.31 -2.72
N THR A 767 -22.01 -0.74 -3.91
CA THR A 767 -21.94 -2.16 -4.28
C THR A 767 -20.51 -2.67 -4.51
N GLY A 768 -19.54 -1.78 -4.74
CA GLY A 768 -18.16 -2.16 -5.06
C GLY A 768 -17.98 -2.67 -6.49
N LYS A 769 -19.00 -2.55 -7.35
CA LYS A 769 -18.91 -2.96 -8.76
C LYS A 769 -18.04 -1.98 -9.55
N GLU A 770 -17.09 -2.48 -10.33
CA GLU A 770 -16.38 -1.67 -11.34
C GLU A 770 -17.38 -1.25 -12.42
N VAL A 771 -17.66 0.06 -12.53
CA VAL A 771 -18.64 0.61 -13.48
C VAL A 771 -17.99 1.34 -14.65
N TRP A 772 -16.72 1.72 -14.51
CA TRP A 772 -15.96 2.39 -15.57
C TRP A 772 -14.46 2.24 -15.35
N LYS A 773 -13.69 2.27 -16.44
CA LYS A 773 -12.23 2.41 -16.40
C LYS A 773 -11.68 3.01 -17.69
N ALA A 774 -10.56 3.71 -17.58
CA ALA A 774 -9.77 4.18 -18.72
C ALA A 774 -8.33 3.68 -18.60
N ARG A 775 -7.74 3.22 -19.71
CA ARG A 775 -6.32 2.82 -19.76
C ARG A 775 -5.47 4.08 -19.78
N LEU A 776 -4.49 4.14 -18.88
CA LEU A 776 -3.47 5.18 -18.78
C LEU A 776 -2.23 4.77 -19.57
N PRO A 777 -1.34 5.68 -20.00
CA PRO A 777 -0.11 5.32 -20.72
C PRO A 777 0.82 4.45 -19.87
N VAL A 778 1.03 4.82 -18.61
CA VAL A 778 1.78 4.05 -17.60
C VAL A 778 0.99 3.94 -16.29
N GLY A 779 1.55 3.26 -15.29
CA GLY A 779 0.92 3.19 -13.97
C GLY A 779 0.83 4.57 -13.30
N SER A 780 0.02 4.69 -12.25
CA SER A 780 -0.02 5.90 -11.43
C SER A 780 0.09 5.50 -9.97
N GLN A 781 0.68 6.38 -9.16
CA GLN A 781 0.57 6.32 -7.71
C GLN A 781 -0.16 7.54 -7.15
N GLY A 782 -0.40 8.58 -7.97
CA GLY A 782 -1.11 9.79 -7.56
C GLY A 782 -2.55 9.54 -7.11
N GLY A 783 -3.07 10.49 -6.34
CA GLY A 783 -4.48 10.51 -5.95
C GLY A 783 -5.33 11.13 -7.07
N PRO A 784 -6.39 10.47 -7.55
CA PRO A 784 -7.34 11.15 -8.43
C PRO A 784 -8.03 12.29 -7.67
N MET A 785 -8.38 13.36 -8.37
CA MET A 785 -9.06 14.52 -7.80
C MET A 785 -10.21 14.98 -8.70
N SER A 786 -11.20 15.68 -8.15
CA SER A 786 -12.31 16.25 -8.94
C SER A 786 -12.60 17.71 -8.61
N TYR A 787 -12.88 18.50 -9.63
CA TYR A 787 -13.32 19.90 -9.50
C TYR A 787 -14.42 20.21 -10.51
N VAL A 788 -15.09 21.35 -10.34
CA VAL A 788 -16.00 21.94 -11.32
C VAL A 788 -15.39 23.23 -11.83
N SER A 789 -15.22 23.38 -13.14
CA SER A 789 -14.66 24.61 -13.71
C SER A 789 -15.60 25.80 -13.44
N PRO A 790 -15.08 26.94 -12.95
CA PRO A 790 -15.89 28.14 -12.80
C PRO A 790 -16.32 28.75 -14.15
N THR A 791 -15.65 28.38 -15.24
CA THR A 791 -15.89 28.92 -16.59
C THR A 791 -16.87 28.05 -17.38
N THR A 792 -16.59 26.74 -17.47
CA THR A 792 -17.40 25.81 -18.27
C THR A 792 -18.52 25.16 -17.47
N HIS A 793 -18.47 25.25 -16.13
CA HIS A 793 -19.38 24.57 -15.21
C HIS A 793 -19.41 23.04 -15.36
N ARG A 794 -18.38 22.46 -15.98
CA ARG A 794 -18.20 21.02 -16.14
C ARG A 794 -17.40 20.47 -14.98
N GLN A 795 -17.77 19.29 -14.51
CA GLN A 795 -17.00 18.48 -13.57
C GLN A 795 -15.90 17.72 -14.31
N TYR A 796 -14.69 17.78 -13.76
CA TYR A 796 -13.52 17.06 -14.23
C TYR A 796 -13.05 16.04 -13.19
N ILE A 797 -12.45 14.95 -13.66
CA ILE A 797 -11.61 14.03 -12.90
C ILE A 797 -10.18 14.14 -13.44
N VAL A 798 -9.20 14.43 -12.60
CA VAL A 798 -7.79 14.58 -12.99
C VAL A 798 -6.91 13.60 -12.25
N ILE A 799 -5.89 13.08 -12.94
CA ILE A 799 -4.90 12.16 -12.39
C ILE A 799 -3.51 12.43 -12.99
N SER A 800 -2.48 12.42 -12.14
CA SER A 800 -1.07 12.40 -12.56
C SER A 800 -0.61 10.96 -12.82
N VAL A 801 0.19 10.75 -13.86
CA VAL A 801 0.51 9.44 -14.42
C VAL A 801 2.02 9.32 -14.72
N GLY A 802 2.84 9.30 -13.67
CA GLY A 802 4.29 9.16 -13.81
C GLY A 802 4.86 7.73 -13.79
N GLY A 803 4.05 6.73 -13.43
CA GLY A 803 4.46 5.32 -13.32
C GLY A 803 4.21 4.73 -11.94
N ALA A 804 3.99 3.41 -11.86
CA ALA A 804 3.86 2.70 -10.59
C ALA A 804 5.23 2.22 -10.06
N ARG A 805 5.45 2.28 -8.73
CA ARG A 805 6.73 1.91 -8.07
C ARG A 805 7.31 0.56 -8.52
N GLN A 806 6.45 -0.46 -8.67
CA GLN A 806 6.87 -1.83 -9.01
C GLN A 806 6.98 -2.06 -10.54
N SER A 807 6.54 -1.10 -11.36
CA SER A 807 6.66 -1.16 -12.80
C SER A 807 8.01 -0.58 -13.24
N PRO A 808 8.61 -1.04 -14.35
CA PRO A 808 9.71 -0.31 -15.01
C PRO A 808 9.22 0.83 -15.92
N ASP A 809 7.95 0.84 -16.33
CA ASP A 809 7.40 1.83 -17.25
C ASP A 809 7.20 3.18 -16.54
N ARG A 810 7.62 4.27 -17.19
CA ARG A 810 7.56 5.65 -16.67
C ARG A 810 7.01 6.61 -17.71
N GLY A 811 6.40 7.68 -17.22
CA GLY A 811 5.76 8.73 -18.00
C GLY A 811 5.73 10.02 -17.18
N ASP A 812 5.04 11.03 -17.66
CA ASP A 812 4.95 12.35 -17.03
C ASP A 812 3.62 13.05 -17.35
N ASP A 813 2.60 12.24 -17.70
CA ASP A 813 1.31 12.72 -18.14
C ASP A 813 0.45 13.21 -16.97
N VAL A 814 -0.28 14.31 -17.17
CA VAL A 814 -1.45 14.68 -16.37
C VAL A 814 -2.66 14.64 -17.27
N ILE A 815 -3.68 13.86 -16.89
CA ILE A 815 -4.82 13.56 -17.75
C ILE A 815 -6.12 13.97 -17.05
N ALA A 816 -6.98 14.66 -17.79
CA ALA A 816 -8.32 15.02 -17.33
C ALA A 816 -9.41 14.33 -18.13
N PHE A 817 -10.47 13.96 -17.41
CA PHE A 817 -11.67 13.33 -17.93
C PHE A 817 -12.89 14.16 -17.57
N ALA A 818 -13.82 14.35 -18.50
CA ALA A 818 -15.09 15.02 -18.25
C ALA A 818 -16.19 14.45 -19.16
N LEU A 819 -17.44 14.85 -18.91
CA LEU A 819 -18.54 14.63 -19.84
C LEU A 819 -18.49 15.68 -20.96
N ASP A 820 -19.11 15.39 -22.11
CA ASP A 820 -19.31 16.38 -23.18
C ASP A 820 -20.09 17.61 -22.67
N GLU A 821 -19.87 18.76 -23.31
CA GLU A 821 -20.69 19.95 -23.09
C GLU A 821 -22.16 19.66 -23.43
N LYS A 822 -23.07 20.15 -22.58
CA LYS A 822 -24.51 19.98 -22.76
C LYS A 822 -25.06 20.78 -23.94
#